data_AF-A0AAE0LUX5-F1
#
_entry.id   AF-A0AAE0LUX5-F1
#
_cell.length_a   1.000
_cell.length_b   1.000
_cell.length_c   1.000
_cell.angle_alpha   90.00
_cell.angle_beta   90.00
_cell.angle_gamma   90.00
#
_symmetry.space_group_name_H-M   'P 1'
#
loop_
_entity.id
_entity.type
_entity.pdbx_description
1 polymer ?
#
loop_
_entity_poly.entity_id
_entity_poly.type
_entity_poly.pdbx_seq_one_letter_code
_entity_poly.pdbx_strand_id
1 'polypeptide(L)'
;MLALVAHVCLILLLCFRKWRASRVQRWVREQLDVASFHYAPDLQVDLQKRLHLRATENHRLKVAFGIDNSLTTTSVSVHQTFLKTASRVLNKRGRNWEELYGIAKTFLEAEVERAVNQSLPLAESVRCMVLTVALFDSFGIDAATVLRSDLTTITAEINKQWLRSKSHPTDVTPSEILNSAIASLNITSSTQGSEQTALSPAEVLGLLMPQYETLWRVVLLTFVTAYHHQPAAYPDAAQRTADVPSCLGDPAREKEALKLAKEGLRLYPSNKHLYRAAVPTTPTSSTATITTLNTSSSTTTSPTSSTSSPTTTHAPLPVAADISTLHRHPQIWGRDTGLFQPARFNTDTLTPAQREAYVPFSVKPHKCPAAGGAFGERMVVVLVVALGRVGGSGSGSGSGGSGSGSGDGVKRVDNFVKWYSAMPAANEPASSACAQWPPVRKRKRTPIAEHVANSRLRIGLRQPHVHSPMSLFHGTTATPAAAELPQFSAMLHRLSLGALVAALIVEASFERNLAYSSPSRRHPSLAVPLSHVSKRQTGDVYTAAEVNFTHGVASGDPYADSVILWTRLSPTTESVASDLVPDGVVPIYDDSEGAQPSTKAACVEFKIVTDLPLANVVDQGRAFTSSDVDYTVKVSPLGRTKTIPAKTQKVDRNINLAVYSCSNYPEGYFNAYANPVHKDSVDYVLHLGDYIYEYRPDSSLEDRNPQPDREIYTLFDYRTRLGSYRTDADLLASHAKFAWIPVWDDHEVANNAWRNGSSNSDGAVFRARKQAAVRAYFEWMPLRQADMDDSLRIWRSFSLGTLLDLVMLDTRQYDRDLTVLNGLAGIGGNSQEVEKLVDLQNRTIMGFKQEEWFYDQLTQSSERGAAWRVVGNQVIFSRMTLGILGDQPFNRDQWDGYLANRDRVYQHLADGKINNTVMLSGDSHAAWVSDLAWLGKRDYDETTGEGAFGVELAGTAVSSSSPIGALPKLLANPLSQWLVSKNPELQWQDLFYRGYFEMSIGYEAIEANFYGIPDVKVKSDDEILLATFLINNGENKLARNPTVGGGRAKGGALKNGKVD
;
A
#
# COMPACT_ATOMS: atom_id res chain seq x y z
N MET A 1 17.79 -36.62 -34.55
CA MET A 1 17.67 -36.18 -33.14
C MET A 1 16.90 -34.86 -33.01
N LEU A 2 17.39 -33.74 -33.57
CA LEU A 2 16.75 -32.40 -33.48
C LEU A 2 15.23 -32.36 -33.75
N ALA A 3 14.75 -33.03 -34.81
CA ALA A 3 13.32 -33.08 -35.12
C ALA A 3 12.45 -33.73 -34.03
N LEU A 4 13.02 -34.66 -33.25
CA LEU A 4 12.35 -35.31 -32.12
C LEU A 4 12.28 -34.35 -30.92
N VAL A 5 13.37 -33.62 -30.64
CA VAL A 5 13.41 -32.57 -29.62
C VAL A 5 12.39 -31.48 -29.93
N ALA A 6 12.30 -31.02 -31.18
CA ALA A 6 11.30 -30.05 -31.62
C ALA A 6 9.86 -30.54 -31.38
N HIS A 7 9.55 -31.81 -31.68
CA HIS A 7 8.24 -32.40 -31.39
C HIS A 7 7.96 -32.50 -29.88
N VAL A 8 8.93 -32.92 -29.06
CA VAL A 8 8.78 -32.99 -27.60
C VAL A 8 8.56 -31.58 -27.01
N CYS A 9 9.34 -30.58 -27.43
CA CYS A 9 9.15 -29.19 -27.02
C CYS A 9 7.78 -28.63 -27.44
N LEU A 10 7.31 -28.95 -28.66
CA LEU A 10 5.98 -28.54 -29.13
C LEU A 10 4.86 -29.21 -28.33
N ILE A 11 4.97 -30.51 -28.05
CA ILE A 11 4.02 -31.26 -27.21
C ILE A 11 4.00 -30.67 -25.79
N LEU A 12 5.15 -30.42 -25.19
CA LEU A 12 5.25 -29.79 -23.86
C LEU A 12 4.65 -28.37 -23.85
N LEU A 13 4.88 -27.55 -24.89
CA LEU A 13 4.24 -26.24 -25.04
C LEU A 13 2.72 -26.32 -25.17
N LEU A 14 2.20 -27.31 -25.91
CA LEU A 14 0.76 -27.54 -26.07
C LEU A 14 0.12 -28.07 -24.78
N CYS A 15 0.79 -28.99 -24.07
CA CYS A 15 0.38 -29.47 -22.76
C CYS A 15 0.39 -28.35 -21.71
N PHE A 16 1.43 -27.51 -21.68
CA PHE A 16 1.52 -26.35 -20.78
C PHE A 16 0.45 -25.30 -21.09
N ARG A 17 0.17 -25.02 -22.38
CA ARG A 17 -0.94 -24.15 -22.79
C ARG A 17 -2.30 -24.72 -22.33
N LYS A 18 -2.58 -26.01 -22.56
CA LYS A 18 -3.82 -26.66 -22.10
C LYS A 18 -3.95 -26.66 -20.57
N TRP A 19 -2.86 -26.97 -19.85
CA TRP A 19 -2.81 -26.94 -18.38
C TRP A 19 -3.11 -25.54 -17.85
N ARG A 20 -2.43 -24.51 -18.37
CA ARG A 20 -2.64 -23.10 -17.97
C ARG A 20 -4.08 -22.65 -18.21
N ALA A 21 -4.64 -22.94 -19.39
CA ALA A 21 -6.04 -22.64 -19.69
C ALA A 21 -7.02 -23.33 -18.72
N SER A 22 -6.78 -24.61 -18.41
CA SER A 22 -7.60 -25.38 -17.46
C SER A 22 -7.56 -24.80 -16.03
N ARG A 23 -6.41 -24.25 -15.61
CA ARG A 23 -6.22 -23.62 -14.31
C ARG A 23 -6.98 -22.29 -14.21
N VAL A 24 -6.93 -21.46 -15.26
CA VAL A 24 -7.69 -20.20 -15.34
C VAL A 24 -9.20 -20.47 -15.30
N GLN A 25 -9.70 -21.42 -16.10
CA GLN A 25 -11.12 -21.77 -16.11
C GLN A 25 -11.61 -22.35 -14.77
N ARG A 26 -10.74 -23.06 -14.03
CA ARG A 26 -11.07 -23.55 -12.69
C ARG A 26 -11.23 -22.41 -11.70
N TRP A 27 -10.28 -21.47 -11.67
CA TRP A 27 -10.33 -20.29 -10.80
C TRP A 27 -11.55 -19.40 -11.08
N VAL A 28 -11.93 -19.23 -12.36
CA VAL A 28 -13.18 -18.54 -12.73
C VAL A 28 -14.39 -19.20 -12.07
N ARG A 29 -14.50 -20.53 -12.13
CA ARG A 29 -15.60 -21.25 -11.47
C ARG A 29 -15.54 -21.17 -9.95
N GLU A 30 -14.36 -21.27 -9.33
CA GLU A 30 -14.20 -21.09 -7.88
C GLU A 30 -14.75 -19.72 -7.41
N GLN A 31 -14.52 -18.64 -8.16
CA GLN A 31 -15.11 -17.32 -7.87
C GLN A 31 -16.63 -17.29 -8.11
N LEU A 32 -17.12 -17.91 -9.19
CA LEU A 32 -18.56 -17.97 -9.49
C LEU A 32 -19.34 -18.82 -8.49
N ASP A 33 -18.74 -19.89 -7.96
CA ASP A 33 -19.35 -20.77 -6.96
C ASP A 33 -19.54 -20.04 -5.63
N VAL A 34 -18.60 -19.17 -5.23
CA VAL A 34 -18.80 -18.22 -4.12
C VAL A 34 -19.91 -17.23 -4.45
N ALA A 35 -19.83 -16.55 -5.61
CA ALA A 35 -20.81 -15.55 -6.01
C ALA A 35 -22.26 -16.09 -6.06
N SER A 36 -22.43 -17.37 -6.43
CA SER A 36 -23.72 -18.06 -6.60
C SER A 36 -24.16 -18.92 -5.40
N PHE A 37 -23.35 -19.01 -4.33
CA PHE A 37 -23.55 -19.89 -3.17
C PHE A 37 -23.39 -21.40 -3.43
N HIS A 38 -22.78 -21.87 -4.54
CA HIS A 38 -22.63 -23.32 -4.76
C HIS A 38 -21.75 -24.03 -3.72
N TYR A 39 -20.83 -23.29 -3.06
CA TYR A 39 -20.04 -23.79 -1.93
C TYR A 39 -20.88 -24.09 -0.66
N ALA A 40 -22.15 -23.66 -0.61
CA ALA A 40 -23.04 -23.76 0.55
C ALA A 40 -24.43 -24.30 0.13
N PRO A 41 -24.62 -25.63 0.07
CA PRO A 41 -25.87 -26.24 -0.42
C PRO A 41 -27.14 -25.88 0.38
N ASP A 42 -27.03 -25.54 1.67
CA ASP A 42 -28.19 -25.07 2.46
C ASP A 42 -28.59 -23.64 2.06
N LEU A 43 -27.61 -22.77 1.78
CA LEU A 43 -27.82 -21.43 1.24
C LEU A 43 -28.29 -21.43 -0.23
N GLN A 44 -28.34 -22.58 -0.92
CA GLN A 44 -29.02 -22.69 -2.22
C GLN A 44 -30.55 -22.72 -2.08
N VAL A 45 -31.06 -23.42 -1.06
CA VAL A 45 -32.50 -23.59 -0.86
C VAL A 45 -33.10 -22.51 0.04
N ASP A 46 -32.36 -22.03 1.03
CA ASP A 46 -32.86 -21.07 2.03
C ASP A 46 -32.76 -19.62 1.54
N LEU A 47 -33.89 -19.03 1.13
CA LEU A 47 -33.98 -17.62 0.77
C LEU A 47 -33.90 -16.69 1.99
N GLN A 48 -34.43 -17.09 3.15
CA GLN A 48 -34.50 -16.24 4.33
C GLN A 48 -33.12 -16.03 4.96
N LYS A 49 -32.31 -17.08 5.07
CA LYS A 49 -30.88 -16.97 5.42
C LYS A 49 -30.16 -16.01 4.48
N ARG A 50 -30.27 -16.20 3.16
CA ARG A 50 -29.58 -15.33 2.18
C ARG A 50 -29.99 -13.86 2.30
N LEU A 51 -31.27 -13.57 2.55
CA LEU A 51 -31.74 -12.21 2.81
C LEU A 51 -31.18 -11.65 4.11
N HIS A 52 -31.15 -12.44 5.19
CA HIS A 52 -30.53 -12.04 6.43
C HIS A 52 -29.05 -11.66 6.24
N LEU A 53 -28.27 -12.51 5.57
CA LEU A 53 -26.86 -12.23 5.24
C LEU A 53 -26.69 -10.94 4.42
N ARG A 54 -27.55 -10.73 3.42
CA ARG A 54 -27.48 -9.52 2.57
C ARG A 54 -27.87 -8.25 3.34
N ALA A 55 -28.88 -8.35 4.19
CA ALA A 55 -29.40 -7.25 5.00
C ALA A 55 -28.38 -6.78 6.05
N THR A 56 -27.66 -7.70 6.71
CA THR A 56 -26.62 -7.37 7.70
C THR A 56 -25.51 -6.51 7.06
N GLU A 57 -24.91 -6.97 5.95
CA GLU A 57 -23.86 -6.23 5.24
C GLU A 57 -24.31 -4.85 4.71
N ASN A 58 -25.63 -4.67 4.49
CA ASN A 58 -26.21 -3.44 3.96
C ASN A 58 -27.02 -2.65 5.00
N HIS A 59 -26.95 -3.00 6.28
CA HIS A 59 -27.71 -2.35 7.34
C HIS A 59 -27.49 -0.83 7.36
N ARG A 60 -26.24 -0.39 7.17
CA ARG A 60 -25.83 1.02 6.99
C ARG A 60 -26.68 1.82 6.00
N LEU A 61 -27.21 1.19 4.94
CA LEU A 61 -28.06 1.84 3.94
C LEU A 61 -29.50 2.02 4.44
N LYS A 62 -29.99 1.11 5.30
CA LYS A 62 -31.28 1.25 5.97
C LYS A 62 -31.24 2.36 7.03
N VAL A 63 -30.14 2.49 7.76
CA VAL A 63 -29.93 3.61 8.70
C VAL A 63 -29.81 4.93 7.92
N ALA A 64 -28.93 5.00 6.92
CA ALA A 64 -28.62 6.26 6.21
C ALA A 64 -29.70 6.76 5.23
N PHE A 65 -30.61 5.90 4.75
CA PHE A 65 -31.64 6.29 3.76
C PHE A 65 -33.07 5.83 4.11
N GLY A 66 -33.27 5.16 5.25
CA GLY A 66 -34.57 4.58 5.63
C GLY A 66 -35.03 3.39 4.77
N ILE A 67 -34.28 2.98 3.74
CA ILE A 67 -34.77 2.05 2.71
C ILE A 67 -34.92 0.61 3.24
N ASP A 68 -36.10 0.01 3.04
CA ASP A 68 -36.35 -1.42 3.29
C ASP A 68 -36.65 -2.14 1.96
N ASN A 69 -35.59 -2.52 1.25
CA ASN A 69 -35.66 -3.09 -0.09
C ASN A 69 -34.87 -4.41 -0.20
N SER A 70 -34.74 -4.96 -1.41
CA SER A 70 -34.01 -6.21 -1.64
C SER A 70 -32.49 -6.19 -1.36
N LEU A 71 -31.93 -5.06 -0.92
CA LEU A 71 -30.57 -4.95 -0.39
C LEU A 71 -30.56 -5.04 1.14
N THR A 72 -31.54 -4.43 1.80
CA THR A 72 -31.55 -4.14 3.24
C THR A 72 -32.57 -4.95 4.06
N THR A 73 -33.52 -5.64 3.41
CA THR A 73 -34.59 -6.36 4.09
C THR A 73 -34.23 -7.81 4.41
N THR A 74 -34.60 -8.25 5.61
CA THR A 74 -34.59 -9.67 6.02
C THR A 74 -35.86 -10.40 5.59
N SER A 75 -36.91 -9.67 5.20
CA SER A 75 -38.24 -10.23 4.93
C SER A 75 -38.39 -10.74 3.50
N VAL A 76 -38.82 -12.00 3.37
CA VAL A 76 -39.10 -12.63 2.08
C VAL A 76 -40.24 -11.92 1.34
N SER A 77 -41.28 -11.44 2.03
CA SER A 77 -42.40 -10.75 1.39
C SER A 77 -42.03 -9.35 0.88
N VAL A 78 -41.24 -8.59 1.65
CA VAL A 78 -40.69 -7.28 1.22
C VAL A 78 -39.74 -7.47 0.04
N HIS A 79 -38.86 -8.48 0.10
CA HIS A 79 -37.97 -8.83 -1.01
C HIS A 79 -38.74 -9.17 -2.30
N GLN A 80 -39.74 -10.06 -2.23
CA GLN A 80 -40.55 -10.46 -3.38
C GLN A 80 -41.36 -9.28 -3.94
N THR A 81 -41.93 -8.44 -3.06
CA THR A 81 -42.70 -7.25 -3.45
C THR A 81 -41.81 -6.23 -4.15
N PHE A 82 -40.65 -5.93 -3.57
CA PHE A 82 -39.66 -5.05 -4.18
C PHE A 82 -39.18 -5.58 -5.53
N LEU A 83 -38.82 -6.88 -5.62
CA LEU A 83 -38.40 -7.47 -6.90
C LEU A 83 -39.50 -7.39 -7.96
N LYS A 84 -40.77 -7.57 -7.59
CA LYS A 84 -41.92 -7.43 -8.51
C LYS A 84 -42.05 -5.99 -9.02
N THR A 85 -41.94 -4.99 -8.14
CA THR A 85 -42.01 -3.56 -8.51
C THR A 85 -40.80 -3.12 -9.32
N ALA A 86 -39.58 -3.34 -8.82
CA ALA A 86 -38.34 -2.98 -9.51
C ALA A 86 -38.19 -3.69 -10.87
N SER A 87 -38.64 -4.94 -11.00
CA SER A 87 -38.66 -5.62 -12.30
C SER A 87 -39.67 -5.01 -13.27
N ARG A 88 -40.85 -4.59 -12.79
CA ARG A 88 -41.87 -3.91 -13.62
C ARG A 88 -41.33 -2.59 -14.20
N VAL A 89 -40.62 -1.81 -13.38
CA VAL A 89 -40.01 -0.53 -13.75
C VAL A 89 -38.85 -0.75 -14.74
N LEU A 90 -37.82 -1.49 -14.31
CA LEU A 90 -36.55 -1.57 -15.04
C LEU A 90 -36.62 -2.46 -16.29
N ASN A 91 -37.54 -3.44 -16.34
CA ASN A 91 -37.72 -4.35 -17.47
C ASN A 91 -38.98 -4.05 -18.32
N LYS A 92 -39.42 -2.78 -18.33
CA LYS A 92 -40.49 -2.27 -19.20
C LYS A 92 -40.21 -2.61 -20.68
N ARG A 93 -41.07 -3.42 -21.30
CA ARG A 93 -41.06 -3.69 -22.76
C ARG A 93 -41.48 -2.43 -23.53
N GLY A 94 -41.00 -2.26 -24.76
CA GLY A 94 -41.36 -1.11 -25.61
C GLY A 94 -40.89 0.25 -25.08
N ARG A 95 -39.83 0.24 -24.26
CA ARG A 95 -39.19 1.45 -23.73
C ARG A 95 -38.58 2.27 -24.87
N ASN A 96 -38.89 3.57 -24.87
CA ASN A 96 -38.42 4.52 -25.89
C ASN A 96 -37.00 5.03 -25.54
N TRP A 97 -35.99 4.48 -26.22
CA TRP A 97 -34.59 4.85 -25.96
C TRP A 97 -34.17 6.17 -26.61
N GLU A 98 -34.86 6.62 -27.66
CA GLU A 98 -34.64 7.93 -28.28
C GLU A 98 -35.09 9.07 -27.37
N GLU A 99 -36.23 8.92 -26.70
CA GLU A 99 -36.77 9.88 -25.72
C GLU A 99 -35.87 10.01 -24.49
N LEU A 100 -35.40 8.89 -23.93
CA LEU A 100 -34.44 8.89 -22.82
C LEU A 100 -33.09 9.54 -23.21
N TYR A 101 -32.65 9.33 -24.46
CA TYR A 101 -31.47 10.02 -25.02
C TYR A 101 -31.74 11.51 -25.25
N GLY A 102 -32.93 11.88 -25.73
CA GLY A 102 -33.34 13.27 -25.94
C GLY A 102 -33.33 14.05 -24.63
N ILE A 103 -33.90 13.50 -23.56
CA ILE A 103 -33.88 14.09 -22.22
C ILE A 103 -32.45 14.28 -21.72
N ALA A 104 -31.59 13.26 -21.86
CA ALA A 104 -30.18 13.34 -21.48
C ALA A 104 -29.42 14.44 -22.27
N LYS A 105 -29.65 14.50 -23.59
CA LYS A 105 -29.04 15.47 -24.50
C LYS A 105 -29.49 16.91 -24.18
N THR A 106 -30.80 17.16 -24.12
CA THR A 106 -31.35 18.49 -23.83
C THR A 106 -30.92 19.01 -22.46
N PHE A 107 -30.84 18.13 -21.44
CA PHE A 107 -30.28 18.50 -20.14
C PHE A 107 -28.82 18.98 -20.27
N LEU A 108 -27.96 18.22 -20.95
CA LEU A 108 -26.56 18.56 -21.15
C LEU A 108 -26.35 19.80 -22.01
N GLU A 109 -27.16 20.01 -23.04
CA GLU A 109 -27.12 21.22 -23.86
C GLU A 109 -27.47 22.45 -23.01
N ALA A 110 -28.52 22.38 -22.19
CA ALA A 110 -28.85 23.44 -21.24
C ALA A 110 -27.77 23.64 -20.16
N GLU A 111 -27.05 22.59 -19.72
CA GLU A 111 -25.89 22.74 -18.82
C GLU A 111 -24.76 23.52 -19.51
N VAL A 112 -24.46 23.23 -20.78
CA VAL A 112 -23.41 23.91 -21.58
C VAL A 112 -23.80 25.35 -21.91
N GLU A 113 -25.05 25.60 -22.26
CA GLU A 113 -25.56 26.97 -22.49
C GLU A 113 -25.50 27.83 -21.24
N ARG A 114 -25.71 27.25 -20.05
CA ARG A 114 -25.56 27.96 -18.76
C ARG A 114 -24.11 28.17 -18.34
N ALA A 115 -23.15 27.44 -18.91
CA ALA A 115 -21.71 27.55 -18.62
C ALA A 115 -21.01 28.65 -19.45
N VAL A 116 -21.67 29.79 -19.73
CA VAL A 116 -21.11 30.87 -20.57
C VAL A 116 -19.78 31.37 -19.99
N ASN A 117 -18.68 31.11 -20.71
CA ASN A 117 -17.30 31.41 -20.31
C ASN A 117 -16.86 30.80 -18.95
N GLN A 118 -17.52 29.74 -18.49
CA GLN A 118 -17.18 29.02 -17.25
C GLN A 118 -16.94 27.51 -17.53
N SER A 119 -16.23 26.83 -16.64
CA SER A 119 -16.00 25.38 -16.73
C SER A 119 -17.22 24.59 -16.26
N LEU A 120 -17.62 23.56 -17.02
CA LEU A 120 -18.74 22.71 -16.61
C LEU A 120 -18.33 21.77 -15.46
N PRO A 121 -19.10 21.69 -14.34
CA PRO A 121 -18.82 20.78 -13.24
C PRO A 121 -19.22 19.34 -13.59
N LEU A 122 -18.44 18.68 -14.46
CA LEU A 122 -18.80 17.44 -15.17
C LEU A 122 -19.43 16.35 -14.28
N ALA A 123 -18.85 16.02 -13.12
CA ALA A 123 -19.41 14.98 -12.24
C ALA A 123 -20.65 15.43 -11.45
N GLU A 124 -21.00 16.73 -11.43
CA GLU A 124 -22.36 17.16 -11.07
C GLU A 124 -23.31 17.05 -12.25
N SER A 125 -22.96 17.60 -13.42
CA SER A 125 -23.84 17.55 -14.59
C SER A 125 -24.19 16.11 -14.99
N VAL A 126 -23.25 15.16 -14.86
CA VAL A 126 -23.53 13.73 -15.01
C VAL A 126 -24.43 13.19 -13.90
N ARG A 127 -24.19 13.52 -12.62
CA ARG A 127 -25.09 13.11 -11.53
C ARG A 127 -26.52 13.59 -11.78
N CYS A 128 -26.70 14.87 -12.12
CA CYS A 128 -28.01 15.46 -12.35
C CYS A 128 -28.67 14.90 -13.62
N MET A 129 -27.94 14.75 -14.74
CA MET A 129 -28.45 14.09 -15.95
C MET A 129 -28.96 12.67 -15.67
N VAL A 130 -28.18 11.85 -14.95
CA VAL A 130 -28.57 10.47 -14.65
C VAL A 130 -29.73 10.41 -13.66
N LEU A 131 -29.83 11.36 -12.72
CA LEU A 131 -31.01 11.50 -11.86
C LEU A 131 -32.25 11.85 -12.69
N THR A 132 -32.19 12.89 -13.53
CA THR A 132 -33.28 13.34 -14.40
C THR A 132 -33.83 12.20 -15.26
N VAL A 133 -32.96 11.45 -15.94
CA VAL A 133 -33.36 10.31 -16.78
C VAL A 133 -33.96 9.17 -15.94
N ALA A 134 -33.44 8.90 -14.73
CA ALA A 134 -34.00 7.89 -13.83
C ALA A 134 -35.37 8.29 -13.26
N LEU A 135 -35.58 9.58 -12.96
CA LEU A 135 -36.86 10.12 -12.48
C LEU A 135 -37.95 10.04 -13.56
N PHE A 136 -37.64 10.47 -14.79
CA PHE A 136 -38.56 10.32 -15.92
C PHE A 136 -38.91 8.86 -16.20
N ASP A 137 -37.90 8.00 -16.32
CA ASP A 137 -38.09 6.61 -16.70
C ASP A 137 -38.89 5.78 -15.67
N SER A 138 -38.68 6.05 -14.38
CA SER A 138 -39.29 5.26 -13.30
C SER A 138 -40.57 5.82 -12.73
N PHE A 139 -40.75 7.14 -12.78
CA PHE A 139 -41.86 7.84 -12.12
C PHE A 139 -42.65 8.76 -13.07
N GLY A 140 -42.20 8.93 -14.32
CA GLY A 140 -42.87 9.79 -15.32
C GLY A 140 -42.69 11.29 -15.09
N ILE A 141 -41.70 11.69 -14.27
CA ILE A 141 -41.44 13.11 -13.96
C ILE A 141 -40.68 13.75 -15.13
N ASP A 142 -41.26 14.79 -15.72
CA ASP A 142 -40.61 15.58 -16.76
C ASP A 142 -39.36 16.31 -16.21
N ALA A 143 -38.29 16.28 -17.00
CA ALA A 143 -37.07 17.04 -16.74
C ALA A 143 -37.31 18.54 -16.60
N ALA A 144 -38.31 19.08 -17.30
CA ALA A 144 -38.66 20.50 -17.29
C ALA A 144 -39.38 20.95 -16.00
N THR A 145 -39.92 20.04 -15.19
CA THR A 145 -40.69 20.39 -13.98
C THR A 145 -39.89 20.31 -12.67
N VAL A 146 -38.66 19.77 -12.70
CA VAL A 146 -37.78 19.70 -11.53
C VAL A 146 -36.75 20.82 -11.56
N LEU A 147 -36.68 21.62 -10.49
CA LEU A 147 -35.70 22.70 -10.40
C LEU A 147 -34.26 22.16 -10.38
N ARG A 148 -33.35 22.85 -11.09
CA ARG A 148 -31.94 22.44 -11.18
C ARG A 148 -31.22 22.48 -9.82
N SER A 149 -31.67 23.33 -8.90
CA SER A 149 -31.29 23.38 -7.48
C SER A 149 -31.59 22.08 -6.74
N ASP A 150 -32.74 21.50 -7.02
CA ASP A 150 -33.28 20.34 -6.31
C ASP A 150 -32.54 19.10 -6.81
N LEU A 151 -32.23 19.04 -8.11
CA LEU A 151 -31.31 18.06 -8.69
C LEU A 151 -29.90 18.15 -8.08
N THR A 152 -29.31 19.35 -7.88
CA THR A 152 -28.03 19.47 -7.13
C THR A 152 -28.20 18.92 -5.71
N THR A 153 -29.26 19.35 -5.01
CA THR A 153 -29.49 19.01 -3.60
C THR A 153 -29.67 17.51 -3.40
N ILE A 154 -30.57 16.87 -4.17
CA ILE A 154 -30.80 15.42 -4.14
C ILE A 154 -29.51 14.66 -4.47
N THR A 155 -28.83 15.01 -5.57
CA THR A 155 -27.62 14.27 -5.99
C THR A 155 -26.42 14.50 -5.09
N ALA A 156 -26.33 15.64 -4.39
CA ALA A 156 -25.30 15.94 -3.40
C ALA A 156 -25.57 15.20 -2.09
N GLU A 157 -26.77 15.32 -1.52
CA GLU A 157 -27.14 14.66 -0.27
C GLU A 157 -27.14 13.13 -0.41
N ILE A 158 -27.55 12.57 -1.56
CA ILE A 158 -27.40 11.12 -1.83
C ILE A 158 -25.92 10.71 -1.77
N ASN A 159 -25.03 11.39 -2.48
CA ASN A 159 -23.61 11.03 -2.50
C ASN A 159 -22.94 11.24 -1.12
N LYS A 160 -23.31 12.30 -0.40
CA LYS A 160 -22.85 12.63 0.96
C LYS A 160 -23.27 11.57 1.97
N GLN A 161 -24.55 11.17 1.99
CA GLN A 161 -25.03 10.08 2.87
C GLN A 161 -24.43 8.73 2.48
N TRP A 162 -24.27 8.44 1.19
CA TRP A 162 -23.64 7.20 0.72
C TRP A 162 -22.20 7.10 1.21
N LEU A 163 -21.41 8.17 1.10
CA LEU A 163 -20.05 8.25 1.65
C LEU A 163 -20.04 8.15 3.18
N ARG A 164 -20.85 8.96 3.89
CA ARG A 164 -20.94 8.90 5.36
C ARG A 164 -21.31 7.49 5.86
N SER A 165 -22.24 6.79 5.19
CA SER A 165 -22.69 5.44 5.56
C SER A 165 -21.61 4.36 5.47
N LYS A 166 -20.50 4.62 4.76
CA LYS A 166 -19.31 3.75 4.78
C LYS A 166 -18.44 4.01 6.00
N SER A 167 -18.13 5.29 6.27
CA SER A 167 -17.21 5.70 7.33
C SER A 167 -17.82 5.61 8.73
N HIS A 168 -19.13 5.79 8.84
CA HIS A 168 -19.88 5.79 10.10
C HIS A 168 -21.16 4.94 9.92
N PRO A 169 -21.06 3.60 9.83
CA PRO A 169 -22.16 2.73 9.41
C PRO A 169 -23.35 2.66 10.39
N THR A 170 -23.17 3.12 11.63
CA THR A 170 -24.19 3.20 12.69
C THR A 170 -24.74 4.61 12.91
N ASP A 171 -23.96 5.65 12.62
CA ASP A 171 -24.17 7.01 13.17
C ASP A 171 -24.66 8.02 12.10
N VAL A 172 -25.32 7.52 11.06
CA VAL A 172 -25.82 8.32 9.92
C VAL A 172 -27.34 8.19 9.85
N THR A 173 -28.03 9.21 10.37
CA THR A 173 -29.46 9.38 10.20
C THR A 173 -29.82 9.82 8.77
N PRO A 174 -31.06 9.55 8.30
CA PRO A 174 -31.54 10.06 7.01
C PRO A 174 -31.58 11.58 7.01
N SER A 175 -31.06 12.20 5.94
CA SER A 175 -31.02 13.65 5.77
C SER A 175 -32.43 14.21 5.55
N GLU A 176 -32.88 15.06 6.46
CA GLU A 176 -34.15 15.80 6.36
C GLU A 176 -34.22 16.63 5.07
N ILE A 177 -33.09 17.20 4.64
CA ILE A 177 -32.97 17.94 3.38
C ILE A 177 -33.24 17.02 2.18
N LEU A 178 -32.66 15.82 2.15
CA LEU A 178 -32.96 14.84 1.08
C LEU A 178 -34.42 14.40 1.11
N ASN A 179 -34.95 14.08 2.30
CA ASN A 179 -36.34 13.63 2.44
C ASN A 179 -37.32 14.72 1.98
N SER A 180 -37.05 15.99 2.29
CA SER A 180 -37.85 17.13 1.85
C SER A 180 -37.77 17.36 0.34
N ALA A 181 -36.56 17.32 -0.23
CA ALA A 181 -36.35 17.48 -1.68
C ALA A 181 -36.86 16.28 -2.52
N ILE A 182 -37.01 15.10 -1.93
CA ILE A 182 -37.68 13.96 -2.56
C ILE A 182 -39.22 14.08 -2.41
N ALA A 183 -39.72 14.57 -1.27
CA ALA A 183 -41.14 14.78 -1.05
C ALA A 183 -41.74 15.85 -1.99
N SER A 184 -41.01 16.93 -2.28
CA SER A 184 -41.43 17.97 -3.23
C SER A 184 -41.66 17.46 -4.67
N LEU A 185 -41.12 16.30 -5.02
CA LEU A 185 -41.36 15.64 -6.31
C LEU A 185 -42.77 15.03 -6.44
N ASN A 186 -43.55 14.96 -5.35
CA ASN A 186 -44.96 14.53 -5.33
C ASN A 186 -45.25 13.18 -6.03
N ILE A 187 -44.31 12.23 -5.93
CA ILE A 187 -44.39 10.94 -6.63
C ILE A 187 -45.52 10.08 -6.03
N THR A 188 -46.53 9.78 -6.85
CA THR A 188 -47.61 8.84 -6.48
C THR A 188 -47.38 7.45 -7.07
N SER A 189 -48.04 6.45 -6.49
CA SER A 189 -48.15 5.11 -7.07
C SER A 189 -49.58 4.83 -7.54
N SER A 190 -49.70 4.12 -8.66
CA SER A 190 -50.98 3.64 -9.18
C SER A 190 -51.02 2.11 -9.21
N THR A 191 -51.81 1.53 -8.33
CA THR A 191 -52.31 0.15 -8.46
C THR A 191 -53.63 0.17 -9.24
N GLN A 192 -53.82 -0.80 -10.14
CA GLN A 192 -55.03 -0.85 -10.98
C GLN A 192 -56.28 -0.97 -10.10
N GLY A 193 -57.11 0.08 -10.08
CA GLY A 193 -58.39 0.12 -9.36
C GLY A 193 -58.37 0.75 -7.96
N SER A 194 -57.29 1.44 -7.55
CA SER A 194 -57.24 2.19 -6.27
C SER A 194 -56.98 3.68 -6.47
N GLU A 195 -57.23 4.47 -5.42
CA GLU A 195 -56.78 5.87 -5.33
C GLU A 195 -55.25 5.98 -5.46
N GLN A 196 -54.76 7.15 -5.88
CA GLN A 196 -53.33 7.43 -5.97
C GLN A 196 -52.77 7.76 -4.57
N THR A 197 -51.85 6.95 -4.09
CA THR A 197 -51.12 7.21 -2.83
C THR A 197 -49.76 7.82 -3.12
N ALA A 198 -49.40 8.90 -2.42
CA ALA A 198 -48.05 9.44 -2.43
C ALA A 198 -47.08 8.44 -1.81
N LEU A 199 -45.92 8.23 -2.45
CA LEU A 199 -44.85 7.39 -1.91
C LEU A 199 -44.03 8.17 -0.88
N SER A 200 -43.61 7.50 0.19
CA SER A 200 -42.66 8.08 1.14
C SER A 200 -41.27 8.26 0.49
N PRO A 201 -40.45 9.22 0.96
CA PRO A 201 -39.08 9.38 0.46
C PRO A 201 -38.24 8.10 0.54
N ALA A 202 -38.45 7.26 1.55
CA ALA A 202 -37.78 5.96 1.69
C ALA A 202 -38.19 4.94 0.60
N GLU A 203 -39.44 4.95 0.13
CA GLU A 203 -39.89 4.10 -0.98
C GLU A 203 -39.34 4.59 -2.32
N VAL A 204 -39.36 5.91 -2.55
CA VAL A 204 -38.75 6.53 -3.74
C VAL A 204 -37.25 6.23 -3.79
N LEU A 205 -36.50 6.52 -2.72
CA LEU A 205 -35.07 6.22 -2.61
C LEU A 205 -34.79 4.72 -2.72
N GLY A 206 -35.68 3.88 -2.16
CA GLY A 206 -35.59 2.42 -2.23
C GLY A 206 -35.62 1.89 -3.66
N LEU A 207 -36.39 2.53 -4.56
CA LEU A 207 -36.45 2.23 -6.00
C LEU A 207 -35.38 2.97 -6.82
N LEU A 208 -35.05 4.21 -6.46
CA LEU A 208 -34.11 5.07 -7.18
C LEU A 208 -32.65 4.66 -7.00
N MET A 209 -32.21 4.36 -5.77
CA MET A 209 -30.80 4.09 -5.47
C MET A 209 -30.18 2.95 -6.30
N PRO A 210 -30.84 1.79 -6.51
CA PRO A 210 -30.27 0.67 -7.28
C PRO A 210 -30.08 0.93 -8.78
N GLN A 211 -30.71 1.98 -9.33
CA GLN A 211 -30.57 2.39 -10.73
C GLN A 211 -29.78 3.70 -10.90
N TYR A 212 -29.76 4.57 -9.90
CA TYR A 212 -29.10 5.87 -9.98
C TYR A 212 -27.63 5.83 -9.53
N GLU A 213 -27.38 5.41 -8.28
CA GLU A 213 -26.11 5.67 -7.58
C GLU A 213 -24.91 5.10 -8.34
N THR A 214 -25.03 3.84 -8.76
CA THR A 214 -23.94 3.14 -9.41
C THR A 214 -23.86 3.47 -10.90
N LEU A 215 -25.00 3.80 -11.52
CA LEU A 215 -25.07 4.14 -12.95
C LEU A 215 -24.34 5.44 -13.28
N TRP A 216 -24.50 6.51 -12.48
CA TRP A 216 -23.83 7.78 -12.78
C TRP A 216 -22.30 7.65 -12.70
N ARG A 217 -21.79 6.81 -11.78
CA ARG A 217 -20.35 6.49 -11.70
C ARG A 217 -19.88 5.71 -12.90
N VAL A 218 -20.61 4.69 -13.34
CA VAL A 218 -20.26 3.91 -14.54
C VAL A 218 -20.29 4.79 -15.79
N VAL A 219 -21.30 5.65 -15.95
CA VAL A 219 -21.41 6.60 -17.07
C VAL A 219 -20.23 7.57 -17.09
N LEU A 220 -19.95 8.24 -15.96
CA LEU A 220 -18.83 9.19 -15.84
C LEU A 220 -17.48 8.51 -16.14
N LEU A 221 -17.20 7.36 -15.52
CA LEU A 221 -15.92 6.67 -15.67
C LEU A 221 -15.78 6.04 -17.05
N THR A 222 -16.86 5.53 -17.66
CA THR A 222 -16.84 5.05 -19.05
C THR A 222 -16.58 6.20 -20.02
N PHE A 223 -17.26 7.33 -19.85
CA PHE A 223 -17.04 8.52 -20.67
C PHE A 223 -15.60 9.04 -20.57
N VAL A 224 -15.09 9.28 -19.36
CA VAL A 224 -13.71 9.78 -19.16
C VAL A 224 -12.65 8.80 -19.65
N THR A 225 -12.82 7.49 -19.40
CA THR A 225 -11.84 6.48 -19.84
C THR A 225 -11.83 6.31 -21.36
N ALA A 226 -12.98 6.40 -22.01
CA ALA A 226 -13.07 6.33 -23.45
C ALA A 226 -12.56 7.64 -24.11
N TYR A 227 -13.17 8.78 -23.76
CA TYR A 227 -12.95 10.08 -24.40
C TYR A 227 -11.55 10.64 -24.11
N HIS A 228 -11.18 10.78 -22.84
CA HIS A 228 -9.98 11.49 -22.43
C HIS A 228 -8.75 10.59 -22.39
N HIS A 229 -8.86 9.37 -21.85
CA HIS A 229 -7.71 8.49 -21.71
C HIS A 229 -7.38 7.67 -22.96
N GLN A 230 -8.30 7.53 -23.93
CA GLN A 230 -8.06 6.82 -25.20
C GLN A 230 -8.63 7.56 -26.43
N PRO A 231 -8.17 8.80 -26.70
CA PRO A 231 -8.73 9.68 -27.74
C PRO A 231 -8.56 9.16 -29.19
N ALA A 232 -7.77 8.11 -29.41
CA ALA A 232 -7.72 7.39 -30.70
C ALA A 232 -8.77 6.27 -30.83
N ALA A 233 -9.21 5.68 -29.71
CA ALA A 233 -10.29 4.69 -29.69
C ALA A 233 -11.67 5.34 -29.61
N TYR A 234 -11.76 6.56 -29.05
CA TYR A 234 -13.02 7.26 -28.89
C TYR A 234 -13.74 7.61 -30.21
N PRO A 235 -13.10 8.15 -31.26
CA PRO A 235 -13.82 8.53 -32.49
C PRO A 235 -14.44 7.32 -33.19
N ASP A 236 -13.71 6.19 -33.23
CA ASP A 236 -14.22 4.94 -33.79
C ASP A 236 -15.40 4.39 -32.99
N ALA A 237 -15.34 4.43 -31.66
CA ALA A 237 -16.47 4.08 -30.81
C ALA A 237 -17.66 5.03 -31.02
N ALA A 238 -17.45 6.34 -30.93
CA ALA A 238 -18.49 7.36 -31.03
C ALA A 238 -19.18 7.39 -32.39
N GLN A 239 -18.43 7.23 -33.49
CA GLN A 239 -18.97 7.14 -34.85
C GLN A 239 -19.83 5.88 -35.00
N ARG A 240 -19.38 4.72 -34.51
CA ARG A 240 -20.17 3.48 -34.51
C ARG A 240 -21.37 3.53 -33.56
N THR A 241 -21.31 4.32 -32.49
CA THR A 241 -22.41 4.50 -31.53
C THR A 241 -23.28 5.74 -31.77
N ALA A 242 -23.13 6.42 -32.90
CA ALA A 242 -23.90 7.63 -33.22
C ALA A 242 -25.40 7.33 -33.30
N ASP A 243 -25.81 6.41 -34.17
CA ASP A 243 -27.22 6.13 -34.48
C ASP A 243 -27.79 5.03 -33.59
N VAL A 244 -27.32 4.97 -32.34
CA VAL A 244 -27.59 3.86 -31.43
C VAL A 244 -28.85 4.02 -30.59
N PRO A 245 -29.23 5.20 -30.07
CA PRO A 245 -30.51 5.36 -29.37
C PRO A 245 -31.71 4.87 -30.19
N SER A 246 -31.68 5.04 -31.51
CA SER A 246 -32.67 4.55 -32.48
C SER A 246 -32.52 3.07 -32.88
N CYS A 247 -31.44 2.41 -32.45
CA CYS A 247 -31.16 1.00 -32.75
C CYS A 247 -31.33 0.05 -31.55
N LEU A 248 -31.53 0.55 -30.34
CA LEU A 248 -31.70 -0.29 -29.14
C LEU A 248 -33.05 -1.04 -29.22
N GLY A 249 -33.00 -2.31 -29.62
CA GLY A 249 -34.14 -3.11 -30.04
C GLY A 249 -33.91 -3.88 -31.35
N ASP A 250 -32.99 -3.41 -32.21
CA ASP A 250 -32.51 -4.11 -33.40
C ASP A 250 -31.39 -5.10 -32.99
N PRO A 251 -31.59 -6.43 -33.11
CA PRO A 251 -30.61 -7.42 -32.64
C PRO A 251 -29.24 -7.37 -33.33
N ALA A 252 -29.14 -6.82 -34.54
CA ALA A 252 -27.89 -6.73 -35.28
C ALA A 252 -27.12 -5.45 -34.91
N ARG A 253 -27.81 -4.30 -34.86
CA ARG A 253 -27.20 -3.00 -34.54
C ARG A 253 -26.89 -2.85 -33.04
N GLU A 254 -27.78 -3.35 -32.17
CA GLU A 254 -27.57 -3.34 -30.72
C GLU A 254 -26.34 -4.16 -30.29
N LYS A 255 -25.98 -5.22 -31.02
CA LYS A 255 -24.80 -6.06 -30.74
C LYS A 255 -23.51 -5.23 -30.71
N GLU A 256 -23.38 -4.23 -31.58
CA GLU A 256 -22.24 -3.31 -31.62
C GLU A 256 -22.32 -2.26 -30.51
N ALA A 257 -23.49 -1.63 -30.34
CA ALA A 257 -23.76 -0.64 -29.30
C ALA A 257 -23.36 -1.12 -27.89
N LEU A 258 -23.79 -2.32 -27.50
CA LEU A 258 -23.57 -2.83 -26.15
C LEU A 258 -22.09 -3.09 -25.84
N LYS A 259 -21.19 -3.13 -26.82
CA LYS A 259 -19.74 -3.29 -26.58
C LYS A 259 -19.15 -2.14 -25.75
N LEU A 260 -19.61 -0.91 -25.99
CA LEU A 260 -19.21 0.29 -25.25
C LEU A 260 -19.56 0.14 -23.76
N ALA A 261 -20.80 -0.19 -23.46
CA ALA A 261 -21.24 -0.40 -22.08
C ALA A 261 -20.63 -1.66 -21.45
N LYS A 262 -20.41 -2.72 -22.23
CA LYS A 262 -19.79 -3.97 -21.72
C LYS A 262 -18.36 -3.76 -21.27
N GLU A 263 -17.57 -3.01 -22.03
CA GLU A 263 -16.20 -2.65 -21.63
C GLU A 263 -16.20 -1.65 -20.46
N GLY A 264 -17.12 -0.69 -20.45
CA GLY A 264 -17.34 0.22 -19.32
C GLY A 264 -17.66 -0.52 -18.02
N LEU A 265 -18.62 -1.46 -18.07
CA LEU A 265 -19.02 -2.32 -16.95
C LEU A 265 -18.00 -3.43 -16.63
N ARG A 266 -17.11 -3.78 -17.56
CA ARG A 266 -15.96 -4.67 -17.27
C ARG A 266 -14.94 -3.91 -16.42
N LEU A 267 -14.57 -2.70 -16.83
CA LEU A 267 -13.64 -1.87 -16.07
C LEU A 267 -14.25 -1.39 -14.74
N TYR A 268 -15.54 -1.05 -14.73
CA TYR A 268 -16.27 -0.45 -13.61
C TYR A 268 -17.55 -1.27 -13.31
N PRO A 269 -17.43 -2.50 -12.76
CA PRO A 269 -18.59 -3.33 -12.44
C PRO A 269 -19.40 -2.75 -11.29
N SER A 270 -20.72 -2.99 -11.31
CA SER A 270 -21.64 -2.48 -10.27
C SER A 270 -21.34 -3.01 -8.86
N ASN A 271 -20.66 -4.15 -8.76
CA ASN A 271 -20.23 -4.78 -7.52
C ASN A 271 -18.77 -5.22 -7.73
N LYS A 272 -17.81 -4.68 -6.97
CA LYS A 272 -16.40 -5.09 -7.05
C LYS A 272 -16.15 -6.43 -6.35
N HIS A 273 -16.82 -6.64 -5.22
CA HIS A 273 -16.74 -7.83 -4.39
C HIS A 273 -18.15 -8.31 -4.06
N LEU A 274 -18.34 -9.63 -3.91
CA LEU A 274 -19.59 -10.24 -3.47
C LEU A 274 -19.33 -11.05 -2.20
N TYR A 275 -19.51 -10.41 -1.04
CA TYR A 275 -19.40 -11.02 0.29
C TYR A 275 -20.51 -12.05 0.54
N ARG A 276 -20.14 -13.12 1.25
CA ARG A 276 -21.01 -14.25 1.61
C ARG A 276 -20.58 -14.80 2.97
N ALA A 277 -21.50 -15.38 3.73
CA ALA A 277 -21.16 -16.00 5.00
C ALA A 277 -20.39 -17.31 4.83
N ALA A 278 -19.66 -17.69 5.86
CA ALA A 278 -19.01 -18.99 5.91
C ALA A 278 -20.01 -20.14 6.13
N VAL A 279 -19.65 -21.34 5.69
CA VAL A 279 -20.41 -22.57 6.00
C VAL A 279 -20.11 -23.00 7.44
N PRO A 280 -21.13 -23.23 8.30
CA PRO A 280 -20.93 -23.88 9.58
C PRO A 280 -20.51 -25.34 9.37
N THR A 281 -19.27 -25.69 9.69
CA THR A 281 -18.76 -27.07 9.53
C THR A 281 -19.39 -27.98 10.58
N THR A 282 -20.51 -28.61 10.24
CA THR A 282 -21.15 -29.66 11.05
C THR A 282 -20.27 -30.92 11.00
N PRO A 283 -19.90 -31.53 12.14
CA PRO A 283 -19.13 -32.77 12.13
C PRO A 283 -20.03 -33.93 11.68
N THR A 284 -19.70 -34.56 10.54
CA THR A 284 -20.41 -35.72 10.03
C THR A 284 -20.07 -36.97 10.83
N SER A 285 -20.98 -37.38 11.72
CA SER A 285 -21.06 -38.74 12.23
C SER A 285 -22.33 -39.40 11.72
N SER A 286 -22.20 -40.59 11.14
CA SER A 286 -23.33 -41.43 10.74
C SER A 286 -23.92 -42.15 11.95
N THR A 287 -25.25 -42.36 11.98
CA THR A 287 -25.90 -43.71 11.97
C THR A 287 -27.43 -43.61 12.12
N ALA A 288 -28.13 -44.44 11.32
CA ALA A 288 -29.50 -44.95 11.41
C ALA A 288 -30.61 -44.31 12.32
N THR A 289 -31.64 -43.78 11.65
CA THR A 289 -33.08 -44.23 11.71
C THR A 289 -33.94 -43.98 12.98
N ILE A 290 -35.26 -43.86 12.71
CA ILE A 290 -36.44 -43.86 13.62
C ILE A 290 -36.76 -42.50 14.30
N THR A 291 -38.00 -41.99 14.44
CA THR A 291 -39.31 -41.95 13.71
C THR A 291 -40.24 -41.08 14.59
N THR A 292 -41.30 -40.44 14.06
CA THR A 292 -42.45 -39.82 14.81
C THR A 292 -42.15 -38.66 15.80
N LEU A 293 -43.11 -37.84 16.25
CA LEU A 293 -44.17 -37.08 15.54
C LEU A 293 -44.76 -36.00 16.49
N ASN A 294 -45.12 -34.83 15.95
CA ASN A 294 -46.21 -33.93 16.39
C ASN A 294 -46.18 -33.06 17.68
N THR A 295 -46.98 -31.98 17.58
CA THR A 295 -47.80 -31.28 18.61
C THR A 295 -47.20 -30.36 19.71
N SER A 296 -47.20 -29.05 19.38
CA SER A 296 -48.08 -27.98 19.94
C SER A 296 -47.81 -27.24 21.29
N SER A 297 -48.33 -26.00 21.30
CA SER A 297 -48.92 -25.22 22.42
C SER A 297 -48.04 -24.61 23.54
N SER A 298 -47.65 -23.34 23.29
CA SER A 298 -48.08 -22.12 24.01
C SER A 298 -47.61 -21.70 25.43
N THR A 299 -47.56 -20.36 25.58
CA THR A 299 -47.86 -19.53 26.79
C THR A 299 -46.84 -19.33 27.93
N THR A 300 -46.16 -18.16 27.85
CA THR A 300 -46.07 -17.09 28.88
C THR A 300 -45.06 -17.18 30.05
N THR A 301 -44.74 -15.99 30.58
CA THR A 301 -44.02 -15.63 31.83
C THR A 301 -42.50 -15.74 31.91
N SER A 302 -41.86 -14.57 32.07
CA SER A 302 -40.61 -14.34 32.82
C SER A 302 -40.93 -14.10 34.32
N PRO A 303 -39.96 -13.89 35.25
CA PRO A 303 -38.50 -13.99 35.12
C PRO A 303 -37.82 -14.84 36.24
N THR A 304 -36.53 -15.17 36.08
CA THR A 304 -35.57 -15.27 37.21
C THR A 304 -34.12 -15.31 36.73
N SER A 305 -33.19 -14.99 37.61
CA SER A 305 -31.74 -15.02 37.36
C SER A 305 -31.16 -16.43 37.44
N SER A 306 -30.22 -16.77 36.55
CA SER A 306 -29.28 -17.86 36.77
C SER A 306 -27.93 -17.58 36.10
N THR A 307 -26.85 -17.85 36.83
CA THR A 307 -25.48 -17.60 36.39
C THR A 307 -25.02 -18.74 35.47
N SER A 308 -24.60 -18.43 34.24
CA SER A 308 -24.02 -19.43 33.33
C SER A 308 -22.85 -18.85 32.53
N SER A 309 -21.83 -19.66 32.29
CA SER A 309 -20.56 -19.22 31.68
C SER A 309 -20.68 -19.12 30.15
N PRO A 310 -20.05 -18.11 29.50
CA PRO A 310 -20.15 -17.91 28.06
C PRO A 310 -19.35 -18.97 27.28
N THR A 311 -20.04 -20.04 26.88
CA THR A 311 -19.48 -21.08 26.01
C THR A 311 -19.22 -20.49 24.62
N THR A 312 -17.95 -20.27 24.28
CA THR A 312 -17.57 -19.45 23.11
C THR A 312 -17.72 -20.22 21.79
N THR A 313 -18.93 -20.23 21.21
CA THR A 313 -19.14 -20.68 19.83
C THR A 313 -18.51 -19.69 18.86
N HIS A 314 -17.51 -20.14 18.10
CA HIS A 314 -16.74 -19.28 17.22
C HIS A 314 -17.46 -18.98 15.89
N ALA A 315 -17.62 -17.70 15.58
CA ALA A 315 -18.21 -17.24 14.33
C ALA A 315 -17.28 -17.58 13.13
N PRO A 316 -17.79 -18.21 12.06
CA PRO A 316 -16.94 -18.64 10.95
C PRO A 316 -16.70 -17.53 9.90
N LEU A 317 -15.47 -17.44 9.37
CA LEU A 317 -14.95 -16.31 8.58
C LEU A 317 -15.58 -16.16 7.17
N PRO A 318 -16.05 -14.97 6.77
CA PRO A 318 -16.76 -14.76 5.51
C PRO A 318 -15.93 -15.07 4.27
N VAL A 319 -16.62 -15.44 3.19
CA VAL A 319 -16.03 -15.80 1.89
C VAL A 319 -16.51 -14.81 0.84
N ALA A 320 -15.60 -14.29 0.01
CA ALA A 320 -15.93 -13.27 -0.99
C ALA A 320 -15.51 -13.72 -2.41
N ALA A 321 -16.32 -13.37 -3.40
CA ALA A 321 -15.92 -13.43 -4.80
C ALA A 321 -15.43 -12.06 -5.27
N ASP A 322 -14.22 -11.99 -5.83
CA ASP A 322 -13.63 -10.77 -6.37
C ASP A 322 -13.97 -10.61 -7.86
N ILE A 323 -15.03 -9.85 -8.11
CA ILE A 323 -15.53 -9.55 -9.45
C ILE A 323 -14.62 -8.53 -10.16
N SER A 324 -13.98 -7.63 -9.41
CA SER A 324 -13.02 -6.66 -9.94
C SER A 324 -11.80 -7.36 -10.56
N THR A 325 -11.18 -8.30 -9.83
CA THR A 325 -10.09 -9.13 -10.37
C THR A 325 -10.61 -10.05 -11.46
N LEU A 326 -11.78 -10.69 -11.31
CA LEU A 326 -12.37 -11.53 -12.36
C LEU A 326 -12.54 -10.79 -13.71
N HIS A 327 -12.91 -9.51 -13.67
CA HIS A 327 -13.08 -8.64 -14.83
C HIS A 327 -11.77 -8.03 -15.38
N ARG A 328 -10.72 -7.96 -14.56
CA ARG A 328 -9.43 -7.31 -14.89
C ARG A 328 -8.24 -8.29 -14.93
N HIS A 329 -8.48 -9.60 -14.76
CA HIS A 329 -7.43 -10.62 -14.70
C HIS A 329 -6.73 -10.80 -16.07
N PRO A 330 -5.40 -10.58 -16.18
CA PRO A 330 -4.72 -10.57 -17.47
C PRO A 330 -4.72 -11.90 -18.23
N GLN A 331 -4.90 -13.02 -17.54
CA GLN A 331 -4.96 -14.35 -18.18
C GLN A 331 -6.34 -14.72 -18.71
N ILE A 332 -7.36 -13.89 -18.44
CA ILE A 332 -8.71 -14.02 -19.01
C ILE A 332 -8.87 -13.00 -20.14
N TRP A 333 -8.56 -11.73 -19.88
CA TRP A 333 -9.00 -10.61 -20.70
C TRP A 333 -7.92 -9.97 -21.61
N GLY A 334 -6.65 -10.35 -21.43
CA GLY A 334 -5.49 -9.80 -22.15
C GLY A 334 -4.52 -9.06 -21.22
N ARG A 335 -3.29 -8.77 -21.68
CA ARG A 335 -2.31 -7.96 -20.91
C ARG A 335 -2.73 -6.49 -20.73
N ASP A 336 -3.69 -6.09 -21.53
CA ASP A 336 -4.23 -4.76 -21.76
C ASP A 336 -5.56 -4.55 -21.02
N THR A 337 -5.81 -5.29 -19.93
CA THR A 337 -7.05 -5.28 -19.15
C THR A 337 -7.51 -3.93 -18.62
N GLY A 338 -6.59 -2.97 -18.45
CA GLY A 338 -6.90 -1.59 -18.07
C GLY A 338 -7.32 -0.69 -19.23
N LEU A 339 -7.10 -1.10 -20.48
CA LEU A 339 -7.44 -0.31 -21.67
C LEU A 339 -8.91 -0.50 -22.07
N PHE A 340 -9.56 0.58 -22.50
CA PHE A 340 -10.95 0.59 -22.94
C PHE A 340 -11.07 0.12 -24.40
N GLN A 341 -11.26 -1.18 -24.60
CA GLN A 341 -11.46 -1.79 -25.92
C GLN A 341 -12.83 -2.48 -26.04
N PRO A 342 -13.87 -1.77 -26.50
CA PRO A 342 -15.17 -2.37 -26.84
C PRO A 342 -15.07 -3.62 -27.71
N ALA A 343 -14.10 -3.67 -28.62
CA ALA A 343 -13.82 -4.82 -29.50
C ALA A 343 -13.61 -6.16 -28.77
N ARG A 344 -13.25 -6.18 -27.47
CA ARG A 344 -13.18 -7.41 -26.66
C ARG A 344 -14.50 -8.19 -26.68
N PHE A 345 -15.63 -7.50 -26.77
CA PHE A 345 -16.97 -8.09 -26.72
C PHE A 345 -17.52 -8.54 -28.08
N ASN A 346 -16.64 -8.73 -29.08
CA ASN A 346 -16.93 -9.53 -30.26
C ASN A 346 -17.31 -10.97 -29.83
N THR A 347 -18.60 -11.33 -29.94
CA THR A 347 -19.17 -12.61 -29.44
C THR A 347 -18.41 -13.84 -29.92
N ASP A 348 -17.90 -13.74 -31.15
CA ASP A 348 -17.39 -14.83 -31.96
C ASP A 348 -15.89 -15.06 -31.68
N THR A 349 -15.24 -14.14 -30.95
CA THR A 349 -13.84 -14.23 -30.50
C THR A 349 -13.69 -14.42 -28.99
N LEU A 350 -14.76 -14.24 -28.20
CA LEU A 350 -14.71 -14.44 -26.75
C LEU A 350 -14.37 -15.90 -26.40
N THR A 351 -13.48 -16.07 -25.42
CA THR A 351 -13.15 -17.37 -24.81
C THR A 351 -14.24 -17.80 -23.81
N PRO A 352 -14.33 -19.11 -23.47
CA PRO A 352 -15.20 -19.56 -22.39
C PRO A 352 -14.90 -18.87 -21.05
N ALA A 353 -13.63 -18.63 -20.73
CA ALA A 353 -13.21 -17.91 -19.53
C ALA A 353 -13.75 -16.48 -19.47
N GLN A 354 -13.69 -15.73 -20.58
CA GLN A 354 -14.21 -14.36 -20.64
C GLN A 354 -15.74 -14.32 -20.54
N ARG A 355 -16.45 -15.27 -21.17
CA ARG A 355 -17.92 -15.38 -21.06
C ARG A 355 -18.38 -15.70 -19.62
N GLU A 356 -17.68 -16.59 -18.93
CA GLU A 356 -17.97 -16.91 -17.52
C GLU A 356 -17.54 -15.78 -16.57
N ALA A 357 -16.45 -15.08 -16.86
CA ALA A 357 -15.91 -14.01 -16.03
C ALA A 357 -16.70 -12.68 -16.07
N TYR A 358 -17.56 -12.46 -17.07
CA TYR A 358 -18.31 -11.21 -17.21
C TYR A 358 -19.58 -11.19 -16.34
N VAL A 359 -19.44 -10.65 -15.12
CA VAL A 359 -20.48 -10.56 -14.07
C VAL A 359 -20.73 -9.09 -13.68
N PRO A 360 -21.16 -8.21 -14.61
CA PRO A 360 -21.35 -6.78 -14.34
C PRO A 360 -22.41 -6.46 -13.29
N PHE A 361 -23.34 -7.39 -13.04
CA PHE A 361 -24.59 -7.18 -12.31
C PHE A 361 -25.01 -8.38 -11.41
N SER A 362 -24.03 -9.12 -10.87
CA SER A 362 -24.24 -10.33 -10.05
C SER A 362 -24.84 -11.54 -10.79
N VAL A 363 -24.73 -12.72 -10.18
CA VAL A 363 -25.22 -14.03 -10.69
C VAL A 363 -26.47 -14.51 -9.96
N LYS A 364 -27.14 -15.54 -10.49
CA LYS A 364 -28.15 -16.32 -9.74
C LYS A 364 -27.52 -16.86 -8.43
N PRO A 365 -28.25 -16.94 -7.31
CA PRO A 365 -29.68 -16.61 -7.14
C PRO A 365 -29.99 -15.10 -7.04
N HIS A 366 -28.99 -14.25 -6.79
CA HIS A 366 -29.18 -12.80 -6.58
C HIS A 366 -28.68 -11.95 -7.76
N LYS A 367 -29.23 -12.22 -8.95
CA LYS A 367 -28.99 -11.41 -10.16
C LYS A 367 -29.71 -10.07 -9.99
N CYS A 368 -29.07 -8.95 -10.35
CA CYS A 368 -29.68 -7.63 -10.26
C CYS A 368 -30.87 -7.50 -11.25
N PRO A 369 -32.01 -6.86 -10.87
CA PRO A 369 -33.11 -6.57 -11.79
C PRO A 369 -32.69 -5.81 -13.05
N ALA A 370 -31.67 -4.94 -12.94
CA ALA A 370 -31.10 -4.18 -14.06
C ALA A 370 -30.39 -5.05 -15.14
N ALA A 371 -30.17 -6.33 -14.85
CA ALA A 371 -29.54 -7.29 -15.77
C ALA A 371 -30.55 -8.18 -16.51
N GLY A 372 -31.84 -7.90 -16.40
CA GLY A 372 -32.83 -8.35 -17.38
C GLY A 372 -32.86 -7.41 -18.58
N GLY A 373 -33.29 -7.92 -19.75
CA GLY A 373 -33.53 -7.12 -20.97
C GLY A 373 -32.38 -6.24 -21.46
N ALA A 374 -31.14 -6.52 -21.04
CA ALA A 374 -29.96 -5.66 -21.20
C ALA A 374 -30.11 -4.20 -20.69
N PHE A 375 -31.10 -3.90 -19.82
CA PHE A 375 -31.44 -2.53 -19.40
C PHE A 375 -30.21 -1.74 -18.92
N GLY A 376 -29.41 -2.30 -18.01
CA GLY A 376 -28.27 -1.58 -17.44
C GLY A 376 -27.15 -1.31 -18.46
N GLU A 377 -26.97 -2.20 -19.44
CA GLU A 377 -26.01 -2.00 -20.53
C GLU A 377 -26.53 -0.92 -21.50
N ARG A 378 -27.79 -1.03 -21.91
CA ARG A 378 -28.49 -0.06 -22.79
C ARG A 378 -28.52 1.36 -22.22
N MET A 379 -28.77 1.50 -20.92
CA MET A 379 -28.79 2.80 -20.25
C MET A 379 -27.40 3.45 -20.16
N VAL A 380 -26.34 2.67 -19.90
CA VAL A 380 -24.95 3.17 -19.97
C VAL A 380 -24.63 3.66 -21.39
N VAL A 381 -25.04 2.92 -22.43
CA VAL A 381 -24.88 3.36 -23.83
C VAL A 381 -25.56 4.71 -24.07
N VAL A 382 -26.85 4.85 -23.77
CA VAL A 382 -27.62 6.09 -24.00
C VAL A 382 -26.95 7.30 -23.36
N LEU A 383 -26.55 7.19 -22.09
CA LEU A 383 -26.03 8.31 -21.31
C LEU A 383 -24.59 8.69 -21.70
N VAL A 384 -23.74 7.71 -22.06
CA VAL A 384 -22.38 7.99 -22.55
C VAL A 384 -22.39 8.57 -23.96
N VAL A 385 -23.31 8.13 -24.84
CA VAL A 385 -23.47 8.71 -26.19
C VAL A 385 -24.01 10.14 -26.12
N ALA A 386 -24.90 10.47 -25.17
CA ALA A 386 -25.37 11.84 -24.94
C ALA A 386 -24.21 12.78 -24.55
N LEU A 387 -23.40 12.39 -23.56
CA LEU A 387 -22.17 13.12 -23.19
C LEU A 387 -21.21 13.30 -24.37
N GLY A 388 -21.02 12.24 -25.15
CA GLY A 388 -20.19 12.24 -26.35
C GLY A 388 -20.63 13.23 -27.41
N ARG A 389 -21.94 13.30 -27.69
CA ARG A 389 -22.50 14.20 -28.71
C ARG A 389 -22.39 15.68 -28.30
N VAL A 390 -22.70 16.00 -27.04
CA VAL A 390 -22.65 17.38 -26.56
C VAL A 390 -21.20 17.86 -26.39
N GLY A 391 -20.30 17.03 -25.87
CA GLY A 391 -18.88 17.36 -25.74
C GLY A 391 -18.07 17.28 -27.05
N GLY A 392 -18.60 16.66 -28.11
CA GLY A 392 -17.88 16.38 -29.36
C GLY A 392 -18.34 17.18 -30.59
N SER A 393 -19.20 18.19 -30.43
CA SER A 393 -19.80 18.95 -31.55
C SER A 393 -18.81 19.96 -32.18
N GLY A 394 -17.79 19.44 -32.88
CA GLY A 394 -16.68 20.22 -33.47
C GLY A 394 -16.17 19.77 -34.84
N SER A 395 -16.85 18.86 -35.53
CA SER A 395 -16.56 18.48 -36.93
C SER A 395 -17.84 18.09 -37.66
N GLY A 396 -18.06 18.58 -38.88
CA GLY A 396 -19.37 18.52 -39.55
C GLY A 396 -19.35 18.03 -40.99
N SER A 397 -20.54 17.83 -41.54
CA SER A 397 -20.81 17.60 -42.96
C SER A 397 -21.57 18.81 -43.52
N GLY A 398 -20.99 19.54 -44.48
CA GLY A 398 -21.50 20.84 -44.93
C GLY A 398 -22.07 20.87 -46.35
N SER A 399 -22.78 21.96 -46.66
CA SER A 399 -23.17 22.33 -48.02
C SER A 399 -23.28 23.85 -48.19
N GLY A 400 -22.31 24.47 -48.87
CA GLY A 400 -22.44 25.79 -49.52
C GLY A 400 -22.62 27.03 -48.62
N GLY A 401 -21.57 27.83 -48.45
CA GLY A 401 -21.67 29.19 -47.89
C GLY A 401 -20.31 29.86 -47.69
N SER A 402 -19.98 30.87 -48.48
CA SER A 402 -18.72 31.62 -48.36
C SER A 402 -18.84 32.77 -47.35
N GLY A 403 -18.07 32.72 -46.26
CA GLY A 403 -17.98 33.81 -45.29
C GLY A 403 -16.72 33.70 -44.42
N SER A 404 -15.99 34.79 -44.26
CA SER A 404 -14.80 34.87 -43.41
C SER A 404 -15.19 35.07 -41.94
N GLY A 405 -14.92 34.08 -41.08
CA GLY A 405 -15.15 34.14 -39.64
C GLY A 405 -14.15 33.27 -38.87
N SER A 406 -13.70 33.73 -37.70
CA SER A 406 -12.53 33.18 -37.00
C SER A 406 -12.86 32.24 -35.84
N GLY A 407 -12.21 31.07 -35.82
CA GLY A 407 -11.51 30.56 -34.64
C GLY A 407 -12.28 30.13 -33.37
N ASP A 408 -13.61 30.14 -33.31
CA ASP A 408 -14.35 29.88 -32.06
C ASP A 408 -14.88 28.45 -31.85
N GLY A 409 -14.94 27.61 -32.89
CA GLY A 409 -15.49 26.25 -32.78
C GLY A 409 -14.70 25.34 -31.83
N VAL A 410 -13.36 25.35 -31.92
CA VAL A 410 -12.49 24.46 -31.13
C VAL A 410 -12.52 24.79 -29.63
N LYS A 411 -12.59 26.08 -29.29
CA LYS A 411 -12.50 26.59 -27.90
C LYS A 411 -13.60 26.06 -26.96
N ARG A 412 -14.76 25.64 -27.50
CA ARG A 412 -15.86 25.11 -26.68
C ARG A 412 -15.55 23.73 -26.08
N VAL A 413 -14.72 22.92 -26.73
CA VAL A 413 -14.36 21.57 -26.22
C VAL A 413 -13.27 21.66 -25.16
N ASP A 414 -12.24 22.48 -25.37
CA ASP A 414 -11.15 22.67 -24.40
C ASP A 414 -11.66 23.17 -23.04
N ASN A 415 -12.66 24.08 -23.04
CA ASN A 415 -13.29 24.60 -21.83
C ASN A 415 -14.23 23.59 -21.13
N PHE A 416 -14.72 22.56 -21.84
CA PHE A 416 -15.49 21.46 -21.25
C PHE A 416 -14.58 20.45 -20.53
N VAL A 417 -13.30 20.35 -20.92
CA VAL A 417 -12.39 19.28 -20.48
C VAL A 417 -11.34 19.75 -19.45
N LYS A 418 -11.06 21.06 -19.35
CA LYS A 418 -10.07 21.66 -18.42
C LYS A 418 -10.34 21.47 -16.90
N TRP A 419 -11.33 20.67 -16.49
CA TRP A 419 -11.82 20.62 -15.11
C TRP A 419 -12.01 19.21 -14.51
N TYR A 420 -11.07 18.30 -14.74
CA TYR A 420 -10.91 17.10 -13.88
C TYR A 420 -10.02 17.39 -12.63
N SER A 421 -9.21 18.45 -12.68
CA SER A 421 -8.14 18.74 -11.70
C SER A 421 -8.60 19.44 -10.41
N ALA A 422 -9.89 19.77 -10.27
CA ALA A 422 -10.39 20.68 -9.23
C ALA A 422 -11.64 20.17 -8.48
N MET A 423 -11.90 18.86 -8.52
CA MET A 423 -12.78 18.23 -7.52
C MET A 423 -11.96 17.77 -6.31
N PRO A 424 -12.46 17.91 -5.06
CA PRO A 424 -11.84 17.27 -3.92
C PRO A 424 -11.78 15.76 -4.15
N ALA A 425 -10.68 15.14 -3.74
CA ALA A 425 -10.36 13.77 -4.11
C ALA A 425 -11.52 12.80 -3.86
N ALA A 426 -11.99 12.15 -4.92
CA ALA A 426 -12.96 11.07 -4.83
C ALA A 426 -12.26 9.82 -4.26
N ASN A 427 -12.12 9.79 -2.93
CA ASN A 427 -11.39 8.76 -2.21
C ASN A 427 -11.91 7.35 -2.51
N GLU A 428 -10.97 6.41 -2.38
CA GLU A 428 -11.10 4.97 -2.52
C GLU A 428 -11.36 4.37 -3.92
N PRO A 429 -10.57 3.37 -4.32
CA PRO A 429 -11.07 2.23 -5.09
C PRO A 429 -12.01 1.32 -4.26
N ALA A 430 -12.95 1.89 -3.49
CA ALA A 430 -13.92 1.24 -2.59
C ALA A 430 -13.32 0.13 -1.71
N SER A 431 -12.81 0.49 -0.53
CA SER A 431 -12.46 -0.51 0.49
C SER A 431 -13.71 -1.27 0.94
N SER A 432 -13.49 -2.47 1.45
CA SER A 432 -14.53 -3.25 2.12
C SER A 432 -14.24 -3.30 3.61
N ALA A 433 -14.80 -2.34 4.34
CA ALA A 433 -14.96 -2.44 5.78
C ALA A 433 -15.82 -3.68 6.09
N CYS A 434 -15.17 -4.79 6.43
CA CYS A 434 -15.82 -5.94 7.03
C CYS A 434 -16.13 -5.56 8.48
N ALA A 435 -17.38 -5.75 8.93
CA ALA A 435 -17.73 -5.45 10.31
C ALA A 435 -16.97 -6.39 11.26
N GLN A 436 -16.09 -5.85 12.12
CA GLN A 436 -15.38 -6.66 13.10
C GLN A 436 -16.38 -7.22 14.13
N TRP A 437 -16.51 -8.55 14.16
CA TRP A 437 -17.01 -9.30 15.30
C TRP A 437 -15.81 -9.88 16.09
N PRO A 438 -15.94 -10.11 17.41
CA PRO A 438 -14.79 -10.35 18.29
C PRO A 438 -14.00 -11.65 17.99
N PRO A 439 -12.71 -11.70 18.37
CA PRO A 439 -11.74 -12.67 17.85
C PRO A 439 -11.99 -14.14 18.25
N VAL A 440 -11.71 -15.02 17.29
CA VAL A 440 -11.92 -16.47 17.38
C VAL A 440 -10.63 -17.20 17.75
N ARG A 441 -10.55 -17.69 18.99
CA ARG A 441 -9.44 -18.52 19.50
C ARG A 441 -9.34 -19.86 18.76
N LYS A 442 -8.22 -20.14 18.08
CA LYS A 442 -7.92 -21.50 17.60
C LYS A 442 -7.21 -22.33 18.67
N ARG A 443 -7.92 -23.30 19.26
CA ARG A 443 -7.31 -24.33 20.11
C ARG A 443 -6.49 -25.34 19.27
N LYS A 444 -5.48 -25.93 19.91
CA LYS A 444 -4.54 -26.91 19.34
C LYS A 444 -5.24 -28.10 18.68
N ARG A 445 -4.66 -28.62 17.58
CA ARG A 445 -4.87 -30.00 17.11
C ARG A 445 -3.59 -30.81 17.34
N THR A 446 -3.64 -31.77 18.26
CA THR A 446 -2.70 -32.89 18.34
C THR A 446 -3.25 -34.09 17.54
N PRO A 447 -2.39 -35.03 17.11
CA PRO A 447 -2.80 -36.14 16.25
C PRO A 447 -3.36 -37.34 17.04
N ILE A 448 -4.27 -38.08 16.40
CA ILE A 448 -4.56 -39.49 16.67
C ILE A 448 -4.49 -40.20 15.30
N ALA A 449 -4.00 -41.43 15.28
CA ALA A 449 -3.67 -42.18 14.07
C ALA A 449 -4.33 -43.58 14.08
N GLU A 450 -4.01 -44.38 13.05
CA GLU A 450 -4.26 -45.83 12.97
C GLU A 450 -5.73 -46.25 12.71
N HIS A 451 -6.05 -47.40 12.09
CA HIS A 451 -5.27 -48.47 11.43
C HIS A 451 -6.17 -49.07 10.31
N VAL A 452 -5.69 -49.62 9.17
CA VAL A 452 -5.52 -51.07 8.83
C VAL A 452 -5.49 -51.14 7.28
N ALA A 453 -4.78 -52.02 6.54
CA ALA A 453 -3.46 -52.67 6.72
C ALA A 453 -3.03 -53.37 5.40
N ASN A 454 -1.72 -53.60 5.24
CA ASN A 454 -1.04 -54.69 4.51
C ASN A 454 -1.46 -55.13 3.09
N SER A 455 -0.48 -55.10 2.18
CA SER A 455 0.04 -56.35 1.56
C SER A 455 1.58 -56.32 1.53
N ARG A 456 2.24 -57.49 1.47
CA ARG A 456 3.71 -57.66 1.63
C ARG A 456 4.27 -58.77 0.72
N LEU A 457 5.49 -58.55 0.18
CA LEU A 457 6.62 -59.51 0.00
C LEU A 457 7.85 -58.64 -0.37
N ARG A 458 9.04 -58.67 0.28
CA ARG A 458 10.06 -59.75 0.53
C ARG A 458 10.69 -60.26 -0.79
N ILE A 459 11.99 -60.57 -0.93
CA ILE A 459 13.17 -60.80 -0.02
C ILE A 459 14.38 -60.01 -0.62
N GLY A 460 15.52 -59.64 0.00
CA GLY A 460 16.20 -59.80 1.32
C GLY A 460 17.36 -58.75 1.38
N LEU A 461 18.53 -58.90 2.02
CA LEU A 461 19.11 -59.80 3.05
C LEU A 461 20.15 -58.97 3.87
N ARG A 462 20.68 -59.46 5.01
CA ARG A 462 21.51 -58.67 5.96
C ARG A 462 22.90 -59.31 6.26
N GLN A 463 23.92 -58.44 6.37
CA GLN A 463 25.09 -58.55 7.29
C GLN A 463 26.07 -59.75 7.06
N PRO A 464 27.25 -59.84 7.75
CA PRO A 464 27.75 -59.08 8.93
C PRO A 464 29.12 -58.37 8.77
N HIS A 465 29.70 -57.96 9.92
CA HIS A 465 30.89 -57.13 10.13
C HIS A 465 32.23 -57.91 10.07
N VAL A 466 33.37 -57.21 10.13
CA VAL A 466 34.47 -57.33 11.15
C VAL A 466 35.90 -57.02 10.59
N HIS A 467 36.65 -56.18 11.32
CA HIS A 467 38.13 -55.94 11.39
C HIS A 467 39.05 -55.64 10.17
N SER A 468 40.04 -54.78 10.45
CA SER A 468 41.37 -54.59 9.79
C SER A 468 42.41 -55.54 10.46
N PRO A 469 43.72 -55.66 10.07
CA PRO A 469 44.57 -54.76 9.25
C PRO A 469 45.62 -55.46 8.31
N MET A 470 46.65 -54.69 7.90
CA MET A 470 48.04 -55.10 7.56
C MET A 470 48.38 -55.87 6.24
N SER A 471 48.84 -55.09 5.24
CA SER A 471 50.26 -54.99 4.78
C SER A 471 50.98 -56.07 3.92
N LEU A 472 51.77 -55.55 2.96
CA LEU A 472 53.09 -55.99 2.42
C LEU A 472 53.28 -56.76 1.07
N PHE A 473 54.28 -56.24 0.34
CA PHE A 473 55.25 -56.80 -0.65
C PHE A 473 54.89 -57.30 -2.08
N HIS A 474 55.75 -56.81 -3.01
CA HIS A 474 56.32 -57.28 -4.31
C HIS A 474 55.69 -58.42 -5.17
N GLY A 475 55.91 -58.47 -6.50
CA GLY A 475 56.60 -57.52 -7.41
C GLY A 475 57.01 -58.07 -8.80
N THR A 476 57.50 -57.17 -9.67
CA THR A 476 58.45 -57.35 -10.81
C THR A 476 58.15 -58.23 -12.07
N THR A 477 58.28 -57.60 -13.26
CA THR A 477 58.81 -58.12 -14.57
C THR A 477 58.00 -59.19 -15.35
N ALA A 478 58.04 -59.32 -16.69
CA ALA A 478 58.84 -58.67 -17.77
C ALA A 478 58.05 -58.50 -19.10
N THR A 479 58.69 -57.89 -20.12
CA THR A 479 58.28 -57.73 -21.55
C THR A 479 59.01 -58.78 -22.44
N PRO A 480 59.09 -58.75 -23.82
CA PRO A 480 58.54 -57.83 -24.83
C PRO A 480 57.98 -58.45 -26.15
N ALA A 481 57.41 -57.61 -27.02
CA ALA A 481 57.45 -57.71 -28.50
C ALA A 481 57.11 -56.34 -29.12
N ALA A 482 57.65 -55.98 -30.30
CA ALA A 482 57.47 -54.65 -30.91
C ALA A 482 57.41 -54.68 -32.45
N ALA A 483 56.72 -53.70 -33.03
CA ALA A 483 56.73 -53.32 -34.45
C ALA A 483 56.34 -51.83 -34.61
N GLU A 484 56.81 -51.16 -35.66
CA GLU A 484 56.89 -49.69 -35.83
C GLU A 484 56.52 -49.28 -37.28
N LEU A 485 56.24 -48.03 -37.71
CA LEU A 485 56.33 -46.62 -37.24
C LEU A 485 55.18 -45.83 -37.99
N PRO A 486 55.00 -44.47 -37.94
CA PRO A 486 55.62 -43.44 -37.10
C PRO A 486 54.65 -42.42 -36.40
N GLN A 487 55.19 -41.77 -35.36
CA GLN A 487 55.17 -40.32 -35.00
C GLN A 487 54.35 -39.36 -35.91
N PHE A 488 53.65 -38.29 -35.48
CA PHE A 488 53.62 -37.44 -34.26
C PHE A 488 52.13 -37.17 -33.86
N SER A 489 51.71 -36.65 -32.69
CA SER A 489 52.37 -36.10 -31.49
C SER A 489 51.51 -36.41 -30.24
N ALA A 490 52.10 -36.52 -29.05
CA ALA A 490 51.41 -36.95 -27.83
C ALA A 490 51.52 -35.96 -26.65
N MET A 491 50.57 -35.01 -26.53
CA MET A 491 50.45 -34.16 -25.33
C MET A 491 49.01 -33.65 -25.04
N LEU A 492 47.98 -34.48 -25.21
CA LEU A 492 46.57 -34.03 -25.06
C LEU A 492 45.63 -34.95 -24.25
N HIS A 493 46.16 -35.90 -23.47
CA HIS A 493 45.36 -36.85 -22.66
C HIS A 493 45.74 -36.91 -21.16
N ARG A 494 46.12 -35.75 -20.59
CA ARG A 494 46.11 -35.50 -19.13
C ARG A 494 45.49 -34.14 -18.73
N LEU A 495 44.64 -33.58 -19.59
CA LEU A 495 43.92 -32.30 -19.37
C LEU A 495 42.41 -32.41 -19.66
N SER A 496 41.83 -33.58 -19.43
CA SER A 496 40.41 -33.89 -19.73
C SER A 496 39.58 -34.38 -18.54
N LEU A 497 40.13 -34.34 -17.31
CA LEU A 497 39.42 -34.67 -16.07
C LEU A 497 39.45 -33.55 -15.01
N GLY A 498 39.69 -32.30 -15.44
CA GLY A 498 39.76 -31.10 -14.59
C GLY A 498 38.78 -29.99 -14.98
N ALA A 499 37.79 -30.29 -15.83
CA ALA A 499 36.86 -29.31 -16.42
C ALA A 499 35.38 -29.66 -16.19
N LEU A 500 35.07 -30.39 -15.10
CA LEU A 500 33.69 -30.71 -14.71
C LEU A 500 33.39 -30.38 -13.22
N VAL A 501 34.11 -29.40 -12.69
CA VAL A 501 33.80 -28.68 -11.44
C VAL A 501 33.83 -27.19 -11.76
N ALA A 502 32.96 -26.40 -11.14
CA ALA A 502 32.84 -24.95 -11.27
C ALA A 502 32.46 -24.40 -12.67
N ALA A 503 31.19 -24.56 -13.05
CA ALA A 503 30.52 -23.69 -14.02
C ALA A 503 29.01 -23.55 -13.74
N LEU A 504 28.65 -23.04 -12.55
CA LEU A 504 27.30 -22.50 -12.34
C LEU A 504 27.20 -21.17 -13.11
N ILE A 505 26.76 -21.24 -14.37
CA ILE A 505 26.56 -20.06 -15.22
C ILE A 505 25.32 -19.30 -14.72
N VAL A 506 25.54 -18.36 -13.81
CA VAL A 506 24.50 -17.44 -13.34
C VAL A 506 24.30 -16.36 -14.40
N GLU A 507 23.30 -16.54 -15.26
CA GLU A 507 22.96 -15.57 -16.30
C GLU A 507 22.68 -14.18 -15.70
N ALA A 508 23.43 -13.20 -16.17
CA ALA A 508 23.26 -11.79 -15.87
C ALA A 508 21.99 -11.26 -16.56
N SER A 509 21.09 -10.58 -15.82
CA SER A 509 19.95 -9.91 -16.43
C SER A 509 19.47 -8.72 -15.59
N PHE A 510 18.88 -7.72 -16.25
CA PHE A 510 18.23 -6.60 -15.56
C PHE A 510 17.07 -7.06 -14.67
N GLU A 511 16.42 -8.20 -14.98
CA GLU A 511 15.37 -8.80 -14.14
C GLU A 511 15.84 -9.14 -12.72
N ARG A 512 17.14 -9.43 -12.51
CA ARG A 512 17.71 -9.70 -11.18
C ARG A 512 17.94 -8.45 -10.34
N ASN A 513 18.06 -7.27 -10.95
CA ASN A 513 18.30 -6.04 -10.22
C ASN A 513 16.96 -5.47 -9.70
N LEU A 514 16.82 -5.40 -8.37
CA LEU A 514 15.62 -4.91 -7.68
C LEU A 514 15.36 -3.40 -7.82
N ALA A 515 16.13 -2.68 -8.64
CA ALA A 515 15.82 -1.33 -9.13
C ALA A 515 15.10 -1.32 -10.49
N TYR A 516 15.25 -2.38 -11.31
CA TYR A 516 14.53 -2.52 -12.59
C TYR A 516 13.36 -3.49 -12.53
N SER A 517 13.41 -4.48 -11.62
CA SER A 517 12.20 -5.18 -11.19
C SER A 517 11.12 -4.15 -10.84
N SER A 518 9.88 -4.44 -11.23
CA SER A 518 8.76 -3.64 -10.77
C SER A 518 8.71 -3.58 -9.25
N PRO A 519 8.27 -2.44 -8.69
CA PRO A 519 7.53 -2.43 -7.44
C PRO A 519 6.59 -3.63 -7.37
N SER A 520 5.83 -3.99 -8.42
CA SER A 520 4.97 -5.18 -8.38
C SER A 520 5.12 -6.24 -9.48
N ARG A 521 5.18 -7.51 -9.04
CA ARG A 521 4.94 -8.70 -9.89
C ARG A 521 3.50 -8.78 -10.46
N ARG A 522 2.56 -7.99 -9.95
CA ARG A 522 1.18 -7.81 -10.46
C ARG A 522 0.99 -6.52 -11.28
N HIS A 523 1.80 -5.48 -11.07
CA HIS A 523 1.86 -4.26 -11.88
C HIS A 523 3.20 -4.09 -12.62
N PRO A 524 3.59 -5.01 -13.53
CA PRO A 524 4.88 -4.95 -14.24
C PRO A 524 5.06 -3.73 -15.18
N SER A 525 4.08 -2.82 -15.25
CA SER A 525 4.19 -1.48 -15.86
C SER A 525 4.85 -0.44 -14.94
N LEU A 526 4.94 -0.70 -13.63
CA LEU A 526 5.76 0.07 -12.69
C LEU A 526 7.20 -0.44 -12.62
N ALA A 527 7.50 -1.60 -13.24
CA ALA A 527 8.88 -1.83 -13.65
C ALA A 527 9.30 -0.66 -14.50
N VAL A 528 10.58 -0.34 -14.44
CA VAL A 528 11.25 0.28 -15.57
C VAL A 528 11.13 -0.75 -16.70
N PRO A 529 10.24 -0.60 -17.71
CA PRO A 529 9.97 -1.69 -18.65
C PRO A 529 11.27 -2.16 -19.29
N LEU A 530 11.65 -3.40 -18.97
CA LEU A 530 12.92 -3.97 -19.43
C LEU A 530 12.99 -4.08 -20.95
N SER A 531 11.84 -4.23 -21.60
CA SER A 531 11.71 -4.15 -23.06
C SER A 531 11.84 -2.72 -23.64
N HIS A 532 11.95 -1.67 -22.82
CA HIS A 532 12.31 -0.32 -23.24
C HIS A 532 13.79 -0.08 -22.97
N VAL A 533 14.28 -0.43 -21.76
CA VAL A 533 15.72 -0.45 -21.44
C VAL A 533 16.48 -1.22 -22.54
N SER A 534 16.18 -2.51 -22.72
CA SER A 534 16.80 -3.39 -23.72
C SER A 534 16.50 -3.03 -25.19
N LYS A 535 15.61 -2.06 -25.47
CA LYS A 535 15.41 -1.50 -26.82
C LYS A 535 16.21 -0.22 -27.05
N ARG A 536 16.47 0.54 -25.99
CA ARG A 536 17.30 1.74 -26.01
C ARG A 536 18.78 1.37 -26.13
N GLN A 537 19.20 0.26 -25.52
CA GLN A 537 20.61 -0.16 -25.54
C GLN A 537 21.10 -0.51 -26.94
N THR A 538 22.32 -0.09 -27.25
CA THR A 538 23.13 -0.74 -28.29
C THR A 538 23.69 -2.06 -27.75
N GLY A 539 24.44 -2.81 -28.57
CA GLY A 539 25.17 -3.99 -28.09
C GLY A 539 26.38 -3.65 -27.19
N ASP A 540 26.63 -2.36 -26.94
CA ASP A 540 27.82 -1.86 -26.28
C ASP A 540 27.62 -1.78 -24.76
N VAL A 541 28.48 -2.48 -24.03
CA VAL A 541 28.59 -2.39 -22.58
C VAL A 541 29.79 -1.49 -22.27
N TYR A 542 29.69 -0.64 -21.24
CA TYR A 542 30.86 0.04 -20.69
C TYR A 542 31.92 -0.98 -20.29
N THR A 543 33.15 -0.78 -20.77
CA THR A 543 34.32 -1.51 -20.29
C THR A 543 34.62 -1.14 -18.84
N ALA A 544 35.29 -2.03 -18.10
CA ALA A 544 35.63 -1.78 -16.69
C ALA A 544 36.57 -0.57 -16.47
N ALA A 545 37.11 0.04 -17.53
CA ALA A 545 37.90 1.27 -17.47
C ALA A 545 37.07 2.55 -17.70
N GLU A 546 35.79 2.43 -18.10
CA GLU A 546 34.89 3.57 -18.37
C GLU A 546 33.91 3.87 -17.21
N VAL A 547 33.83 3.02 -16.17
CA VAL A 547 32.87 3.15 -15.07
C VAL A 547 33.53 2.99 -13.70
N ASN A 548 33.17 3.86 -12.76
CA ASN A 548 33.71 3.86 -11.40
C ASN A 548 32.59 3.68 -10.36
N PHE A 549 32.92 3.07 -9.22
CA PHE A 549 32.00 2.95 -8.08
C PHE A 549 31.93 4.26 -7.28
N THR A 550 31.42 5.32 -7.92
CA THR A 550 31.59 6.72 -7.50
C THR A 550 30.97 7.09 -6.15
N HIS A 551 30.09 6.25 -5.61
CA HIS A 551 29.35 6.51 -4.36
C HIS A 551 29.39 5.31 -3.40
N GLY A 552 30.51 4.57 -3.41
CA GLY A 552 30.79 3.46 -2.49
C GLY A 552 29.79 2.30 -2.56
N VAL A 553 29.59 1.62 -1.43
CA VAL A 553 28.77 0.41 -1.34
C VAL A 553 27.87 0.44 -0.11
N ALA A 554 26.74 -0.24 -0.16
CA ALA A 554 25.84 -0.40 0.97
C ALA A 554 25.22 -1.80 1.02
N SER A 555 24.74 -2.21 2.20
CA SER A 555 23.86 -3.38 2.34
C SER A 555 22.67 -3.08 3.26
N GLY A 556 21.57 -3.85 3.15
CA GLY A 556 20.37 -3.52 3.92
C GLY A 556 19.16 -4.46 3.84
N ASP A 557 18.15 -4.13 4.65
CA ASP A 557 16.96 -4.95 4.93
C ASP A 557 17.26 -6.43 5.21
N PRO A 558 18.22 -6.81 6.06
CA PRO A 558 18.63 -8.21 6.19
C PRO A 558 17.48 -9.11 6.67
N TYR A 559 17.25 -10.18 5.91
CA TYR A 559 16.45 -11.35 6.29
C TYR A 559 17.37 -12.53 6.60
N ALA A 560 16.80 -13.68 6.99
CA ALA A 560 17.58 -14.83 7.45
C ALA A 560 18.38 -15.54 6.35
N ASP A 561 17.96 -15.38 5.10
CA ASP A 561 18.49 -16.04 3.91
C ASP A 561 18.96 -15.05 2.82
N SER A 562 18.78 -13.74 3.03
CA SER A 562 18.92 -12.75 1.97
C SER A 562 19.12 -11.32 2.50
N VAL A 563 19.91 -10.52 1.80
CA VAL A 563 20.15 -9.10 2.11
C VAL A 563 20.22 -8.30 0.79
N ILE A 564 19.87 -7.02 0.81
CA ILE A 564 20.19 -6.12 -0.31
C ILE A 564 21.68 -5.81 -0.27
N LEU A 565 22.32 -5.84 -1.43
CA LEU A 565 23.59 -5.17 -1.70
C LEU A 565 23.30 -3.97 -2.61
N TRP A 566 24.10 -2.91 -2.58
CA TRP A 566 23.86 -1.67 -3.33
C TRP A 566 25.18 -0.96 -3.67
N THR A 567 25.24 -0.34 -4.85
CA THR A 567 26.30 0.58 -5.30
C THR A 567 25.80 1.43 -6.48
N ARG A 568 26.63 2.36 -6.94
CA ARG A 568 26.39 3.23 -8.09
C ARG A 568 27.64 3.33 -8.97
N LEU A 569 27.46 3.17 -10.29
CA LEU A 569 28.48 2.87 -11.30
C LEU A 569 28.57 3.93 -12.42
N SER A 570 28.73 5.21 -12.04
CA SER A 570 28.74 6.29 -13.04
C SER A 570 30.16 6.51 -13.61
N PRO A 571 30.31 6.85 -14.91
CA PRO A 571 31.58 7.30 -15.49
C PRO A 571 32.15 8.56 -14.83
N THR A 572 31.28 9.45 -14.35
CA THR A 572 31.61 10.68 -13.59
C THR A 572 30.90 10.68 -12.23
N THR A 573 31.26 11.57 -11.32
CA THR A 573 30.52 11.77 -10.05
C THR A 573 29.16 12.48 -10.25
N GLU A 574 28.90 13.04 -11.43
CA GLU A 574 27.72 13.83 -11.73
C GLU A 574 26.46 12.96 -11.94
N SER A 575 25.29 13.53 -11.69
CA SER A 575 23.98 12.93 -12.00
C SER A 575 23.64 13.08 -13.47
N VAL A 576 22.87 12.13 -14.03
CA VAL A 576 22.27 12.29 -15.37
C VAL A 576 21.26 13.44 -15.34
N ALA A 577 21.55 14.53 -16.08
CA ALA A 577 20.68 15.71 -16.15
C ALA A 577 19.30 15.36 -16.70
N SER A 578 18.25 15.77 -15.99
CA SER A 578 16.86 15.39 -16.23
C SER A 578 15.96 16.51 -15.67
N ASP A 579 15.91 17.63 -16.37
CA ASP A 579 15.26 18.89 -15.95
C ASP A 579 13.72 18.88 -15.99
N LEU A 580 13.11 17.70 -15.75
CA LEU A 580 11.67 17.47 -15.70
C LEU A 580 11.03 18.18 -14.50
N VAL A 581 10.71 19.46 -14.68
CA VAL A 581 9.80 20.25 -13.83
C VAL A 581 8.36 19.78 -14.08
N PRO A 582 7.68 19.10 -13.14
CA PRO A 582 6.47 18.36 -13.49
C PRO A 582 5.19 19.20 -13.58
N ASP A 583 4.68 19.38 -14.79
CA ASP A 583 3.27 19.72 -15.01
C ASP A 583 2.45 18.44 -15.24
N GLY A 584 1.98 17.84 -14.14
CA GLY A 584 1.18 16.60 -14.16
C GLY A 584 1.91 15.36 -13.63
N VAL A 585 1.52 14.17 -14.11
CA VAL A 585 2.17 12.90 -13.73
C VAL A 585 3.39 12.71 -14.61
N VAL A 586 4.59 12.75 -14.01
CA VAL A 586 5.86 12.54 -14.71
C VAL A 586 5.83 11.21 -15.47
N PRO A 587 5.97 11.19 -16.81
CA PRO A 587 6.16 9.96 -17.55
C PRO A 587 7.42 9.24 -17.06
N ILE A 588 7.39 7.90 -16.96
CA ILE A 588 8.61 7.12 -16.64
C ILE A 588 9.70 7.34 -17.71
N TYR A 589 9.31 7.80 -18.91
CA TYR A 589 10.16 8.25 -19.99
C TYR A 589 9.54 9.49 -20.66
N ASP A 590 10.17 10.64 -20.49
CA ASP A 590 10.25 11.64 -21.55
C ASP A 590 11.58 12.37 -21.40
N ASP A 591 12.44 12.29 -22.42
CA ASP A 591 13.84 12.71 -22.37
C ASP A 591 14.06 13.90 -23.33
N SER A 592 13.06 14.77 -23.43
CA SER A 592 13.09 15.99 -24.25
C SER A 592 13.79 17.13 -23.51
N GLU A 593 15.00 17.46 -23.98
CA GLU A 593 15.89 18.54 -23.53
C GLU A 593 16.72 18.25 -22.25
N GLY A 594 17.93 18.83 -22.18
CA GLY A 594 18.95 18.51 -21.16
C GLY A 594 20.07 17.63 -21.72
N ALA A 595 20.23 16.41 -21.16
CA ALA A 595 21.24 15.44 -21.60
C ALA A 595 20.58 14.13 -22.07
N GLN A 596 20.98 13.62 -23.24
CA GLN A 596 20.49 12.31 -23.70
C GLN A 596 21.06 11.18 -22.82
N PRO A 597 20.20 10.31 -22.25
CA PRO A 597 20.66 9.18 -21.42
C PRO A 597 21.58 8.24 -22.21
N SER A 598 22.71 7.83 -21.61
CA SER A 598 23.64 6.89 -22.24
C SER A 598 23.05 5.48 -22.33
N THR A 599 22.79 5.05 -23.56
CA THR A 599 22.18 3.75 -23.86
C THR A 599 23.06 2.55 -23.50
N LYS A 600 24.38 2.75 -23.32
CA LYS A 600 25.33 1.72 -22.88
C LYS A 600 24.91 1.08 -21.55
N ALA A 601 24.97 -0.25 -21.48
CA ALA A 601 24.84 -0.95 -20.21
C ALA A 601 26.13 -0.82 -19.38
N ALA A 602 26.02 -0.77 -18.06
CA ALA A 602 27.14 -1.16 -17.18
C ALA A 602 26.81 -2.51 -16.53
N CYS A 603 27.81 -3.39 -16.43
CA CYS A 603 27.67 -4.74 -15.88
C CYS A 603 28.65 -4.94 -14.73
N VAL A 604 28.21 -5.57 -13.65
CA VAL A 604 29.07 -5.96 -12.53
C VAL A 604 28.87 -7.41 -12.14
N GLU A 605 29.95 -8.01 -11.67
CA GLU A 605 29.98 -9.33 -11.06
C GLU A 605 30.11 -9.17 -9.54
N PHE A 606 29.57 -10.12 -8.78
CA PHE A 606 29.63 -10.10 -7.31
C PHE A 606 29.97 -11.47 -6.74
N LYS A 607 30.58 -11.47 -5.55
CA LYS A 607 30.86 -12.66 -4.75
C LYS A 607 30.59 -12.35 -3.29
N ILE A 608 29.74 -13.14 -2.66
CA ILE A 608 29.52 -13.16 -1.22
C ILE A 608 30.42 -14.26 -0.66
N VAL A 609 31.20 -13.93 0.36
CA VAL A 609 32.16 -14.84 1.02
C VAL A 609 32.01 -14.78 2.53
N THR A 610 32.47 -15.81 3.23
CA THR A 610 32.48 -15.85 4.71
C THR A 610 33.85 -15.59 5.34
N ASP A 611 34.91 -15.46 4.52
CA ASP A 611 36.29 -15.30 4.99
C ASP A 611 37.10 -14.31 4.13
N LEU A 612 38.18 -13.80 4.73
CA LEU A 612 39.32 -13.23 4.00
C LEU A 612 40.42 -14.31 3.92
N PRO A 613 41.04 -14.56 2.76
CA PRO A 613 41.08 -13.72 1.56
C PRO A 613 40.11 -14.16 0.45
N LEU A 614 38.80 -14.18 0.73
CA LEU A 614 37.72 -14.44 -0.24
C LEU A 614 37.69 -15.88 -0.79
N ALA A 615 38.14 -16.88 0.00
CA ALA A 615 38.30 -18.24 -0.50
C ALA A 615 36.97 -19.02 -0.58
N ASN A 616 36.07 -18.85 0.39
CA ASN A 616 34.81 -19.59 0.48
C ASN A 616 33.65 -18.72 -0.04
N VAL A 617 33.45 -18.76 -1.36
CA VAL A 617 32.30 -18.14 -2.03
C VAL A 617 31.02 -18.89 -1.68
N VAL A 618 30.08 -18.22 -1.01
CA VAL A 618 28.77 -18.77 -0.62
C VAL A 618 27.65 -18.38 -1.59
N ASP A 619 27.79 -17.26 -2.30
CA ASP A 619 26.96 -16.91 -3.45
C ASP A 619 27.76 -16.03 -4.43
N GLN A 620 27.42 -16.04 -5.71
CA GLN A 620 28.02 -15.18 -6.72
C GLN A 620 27.11 -15.03 -7.95
N GLY A 621 27.24 -13.91 -8.65
CA GLY A 621 26.46 -13.67 -9.86
C GLY A 621 26.79 -12.37 -10.55
N ARG A 622 25.86 -11.90 -11.38
CA ARG A 622 26.01 -10.70 -12.21
C ARG A 622 24.72 -9.90 -12.30
N ALA A 623 24.85 -8.59 -12.41
CA ALA A 623 23.75 -7.66 -12.61
C ALA A 623 24.12 -6.53 -13.59
N PHE A 624 23.11 -5.80 -14.07
CA PHE A 624 23.26 -4.70 -15.03
C PHE A 624 22.56 -3.41 -14.54
N THR A 625 22.99 -2.28 -15.12
CA THR A 625 22.39 -0.94 -14.98
C THR A 625 22.56 -0.10 -16.27
N SER A 626 21.88 1.05 -16.33
CA SER A 626 21.82 2.02 -17.43
C SER A 626 21.19 3.35 -16.95
N SER A 627 21.55 4.47 -17.57
CA SER A 627 21.23 5.84 -17.13
C SER A 627 19.76 6.18 -16.87
N ASP A 628 18.79 5.53 -17.52
CA ASP A 628 17.34 5.80 -17.37
C ASP A 628 16.84 5.67 -15.91
N VAL A 629 17.55 4.91 -15.09
CA VAL A 629 17.29 4.66 -13.65
C VAL A 629 18.49 5.10 -12.80
N ASP A 630 19.38 5.85 -13.43
CA ASP A 630 20.76 6.09 -13.01
C ASP A 630 21.58 4.79 -12.86
N TYR A 631 22.89 4.91 -12.71
CA TYR A 631 23.83 3.78 -12.72
C TYR A 631 23.82 2.94 -11.42
N THR A 632 22.70 2.86 -10.70
CA THR A 632 22.58 2.01 -9.51
C THR A 632 22.57 0.53 -9.90
N VAL A 633 23.44 -0.27 -9.29
CA VAL A 633 23.33 -1.74 -9.27
C VAL A 633 23.21 -2.22 -7.84
N LYS A 634 22.33 -3.20 -7.61
CA LYS A 634 22.21 -3.86 -6.30
C LYS A 634 23.28 -4.95 -6.05
N VAL A 635 24.56 -4.65 -6.33
CA VAL A 635 25.81 -5.42 -6.01
C VAL A 635 27.10 -4.64 -6.39
N SER A 636 28.21 -4.88 -5.69
CA SER A 636 29.28 -3.87 -5.44
C SER A 636 30.73 -4.43 -5.34
N PRO A 637 31.77 -3.58 -5.18
CA PRO A 637 33.07 -4.00 -4.64
C PRO A 637 32.98 -4.38 -3.16
N LEU A 638 34.13 -4.72 -2.54
CA LEU A 638 34.21 -5.31 -1.20
C LEU A 638 33.49 -4.47 -0.13
N GLY A 639 32.48 -5.06 0.49
CA GLY A 639 31.81 -4.57 1.69
C GLY A 639 31.46 -5.74 2.61
N ARG A 640 31.09 -5.43 3.85
CA ARG A 640 30.68 -6.41 4.87
C ARG A 640 29.18 -6.26 5.14
N THR A 641 28.51 -7.40 5.29
CA THR A 641 27.07 -7.47 5.57
C THR A 641 26.75 -8.64 6.49
N LYS A 642 25.50 -8.72 6.97
CA LYS A 642 25.04 -9.75 7.91
C LYS A 642 23.56 -10.04 7.73
N THR A 643 23.18 -11.31 7.66
CA THR A 643 21.77 -11.77 7.73
C THR A 643 21.26 -11.80 9.17
N ILE A 644 19.94 -11.63 9.37
CA ILE A 644 19.34 -11.77 10.71
C ILE A 644 19.18 -13.24 11.11
N PRO A 645 19.02 -13.57 12.40
CA PRO A 645 18.65 -14.93 12.81
C PRO A 645 17.25 -15.31 12.29
N ALA A 646 17.03 -16.59 11.98
CA ALA A 646 15.74 -17.06 11.50
C ALA A 646 14.63 -16.88 12.56
N LYS A 647 13.38 -16.59 12.16
CA LYS A 647 12.25 -16.22 13.06
C LYS A 647 11.95 -17.22 14.21
N THR A 648 12.45 -18.46 14.16
CA THR A 648 12.30 -19.47 15.23
C THR A 648 13.60 -19.80 15.98
N GLN A 649 14.72 -19.16 15.61
CA GLN A 649 16.04 -19.36 16.20
C GLN A 649 16.18 -18.59 17.51
N LYS A 650 16.61 -19.26 18.59
CA LYS A 650 17.18 -18.55 19.75
C LYS A 650 18.59 -18.08 19.39
N VAL A 651 18.96 -16.86 19.78
CA VAL A 651 20.35 -16.39 19.67
C VAL A 651 21.13 -16.64 20.97
N ASP A 652 22.42 -16.92 20.83
CA ASP A 652 23.31 -17.23 21.97
C ASP A 652 24.13 -16.01 22.43
N ARG A 653 23.90 -14.84 21.83
CA ARG A 653 24.44 -13.54 22.24
C ARG A 653 23.46 -12.40 21.98
N ASN A 654 23.72 -11.25 22.57
CA ASN A 654 22.98 -10.01 22.28
C ASN A 654 23.08 -9.62 20.80
N ILE A 655 22.08 -8.88 20.32
CA ILE A 655 22.11 -8.19 19.03
C ILE A 655 22.35 -6.71 19.28
N ASN A 656 23.34 -6.15 18.60
CA ASN A 656 23.75 -4.75 18.77
C ASN A 656 23.27 -3.89 17.59
N LEU A 657 22.67 -2.75 17.85
CA LEU A 657 22.14 -1.81 16.85
C LEU A 657 22.76 -0.42 17.06
N ALA A 658 23.16 0.28 16.00
CA ALA A 658 23.32 1.74 16.02
C ALA A 658 22.02 2.39 15.53
N VAL A 659 21.62 3.52 16.11
CA VAL A 659 20.39 4.23 15.75
C VAL A 659 20.69 5.71 15.46
N TYR A 660 20.24 6.17 14.30
CA TYR A 660 20.51 7.52 13.76
C TYR A 660 19.26 8.19 13.20
N SER A 661 19.28 9.52 13.12
CA SER A 661 18.42 10.34 12.25
C SER A 661 19.13 11.66 11.93
N CYS A 662 18.51 12.51 11.11
CA CYS A 662 18.80 13.95 11.04
C CYS A 662 20.27 14.28 10.72
N SER A 663 20.63 14.02 9.47
CA SER A 663 22.00 14.08 8.94
C SER A 663 22.24 15.31 8.05
N ASN A 664 21.86 16.52 8.46
CA ASN A 664 22.01 17.71 7.61
C ASN A 664 23.48 17.98 7.23
N TYR A 665 23.83 17.75 5.96
CA TYR A 665 25.21 17.75 5.46
C TYR A 665 25.91 19.13 5.62
N PRO A 666 25.26 20.27 5.27
CA PRO A 666 25.68 21.62 5.64
C PRO A 666 26.04 21.87 7.11
N GLU A 667 25.43 21.13 8.03
CA GLU A 667 25.54 21.44 9.46
C GLU A 667 26.73 20.78 10.16
N GLY A 668 27.36 19.78 9.55
CA GLY A 668 28.57 19.19 10.11
C GLY A 668 29.02 17.92 9.41
N TYR A 669 30.21 17.46 9.78
CA TYR A 669 30.76 16.17 9.38
C TYR A 669 30.06 15.02 10.10
N PHE A 670 29.94 13.87 9.46
CA PHE A 670 29.16 12.76 9.99
C PHE A 670 29.99 11.82 10.90
N ASN A 671 30.76 12.39 11.82
CA ASN A 671 31.59 11.69 12.82
C ASN A 671 30.82 10.52 13.51
N ALA A 672 29.52 10.70 13.77
CA ALA A 672 28.64 9.69 14.35
C ALA A 672 28.54 8.37 13.54
N TYR A 673 28.75 8.40 12.21
CA TYR A 673 28.83 7.19 11.38
C TYR A 673 30.18 6.49 11.47
N ALA A 674 31.28 7.23 11.70
CA ALA A 674 32.62 6.66 11.87
C ALA A 674 32.74 5.84 13.17
N ASN A 675 32.11 6.29 14.27
CA ASN A 675 32.43 5.72 15.58
C ASN A 675 32.05 4.24 15.74
N PRO A 676 30.86 3.75 15.33
CA PRO A 676 30.58 2.31 15.32
C PRO A 676 31.41 1.54 14.27
N VAL A 677 31.84 2.20 13.18
CA VAL A 677 32.78 1.60 12.21
C VAL A 677 34.13 1.34 12.86
N HIS A 678 34.66 2.30 13.62
CA HIS A 678 35.95 2.20 14.31
C HIS A 678 35.90 1.25 15.51
N LYS A 679 34.82 1.27 16.29
CA LYS A 679 34.59 0.33 17.42
C LYS A 679 34.26 -1.11 16.99
N ASP A 680 33.68 -1.28 15.80
CA ASP A 680 33.04 -2.54 15.34
C ASP A 680 31.97 -3.07 16.32
N SER A 681 31.25 -2.15 16.97
CA SER A 681 30.38 -2.40 18.11
C SER A 681 29.03 -3.02 17.75
N VAL A 682 28.54 -2.85 16.52
CA VAL A 682 27.15 -3.13 16.13
C VAL A 682 27.00 -4.20 15.05
N ASP A 683 25.83 -4.84 15.00
CA ASP A 683 25.47 -5.83 13.98
C ASP A 683 24.74 -5.21 12.78
N TYR A 684 23.87 -4.22 13.06
CA TYR A 684 22.99 -3.57 12.09
C TYR A 684 22.87 -2.07 12.41
N VAL A 685 22.47 -1.28 11.41
CA VAL A 685 22.21 0.15 11.55
C VAL A 685 20.72 0.42 11.33
N LEU A 686 20.10 1.19 12.23
CA LEU A 686 18.79 1.81 12.05
C LEU A 686 18.98 3.28 11.69
N HIS A 687 18.22 3.75 10.71
CA HIS A 687 18.11 5.16 10.38
C HIS A 687 16.62 5.52 10.34
N LEU A 688 16.20 6.48 11.16
CA LEU A 688 14.79 6.79 11.39
C LEU A 688 14.25 7.88 10.46
N GLY A 689 15.13 8.47 9.64
CA GLY A 689 14.81 9.46 8.60
C GLY A 689 15.64 10.74 8.72
N ASP A 690 15.36 11.69 7.83
CA ASP A 690 16.22 12.85 7.54
C ASP A 690 17.64 12.43 7.12
N TYR A 691 17.71 11.45 6.21
CA TYR A 691 18.95 11.03 5.57
C TYR A 691 19.48 12.08 4.58
N ILE A 692 18.58 12.91 4.03
CA ILE A 692 18.89 14.14 3.30
C ILE A 692 18.04 15.30 3.82
N TYR A 693 18.49 16.53 3.54
CA TYR A 693 17.66 17.73 3.59
C TYR A 693 17.44 18.28 2.18
N GLU A 694 16.23 18.80 1.96
CA GLU A 694 15.71 19.24 0.65
C GLU A 694 16.03 20.71 0.34
N TYR A 695 16.31 21.50 1.38
CA TYR A 695 16.51 22.95 1.31
C TYR A 695 17.57 23.41 0.32
N ARG A 696 17.54 24.70 -0.03
CA ARG A 696 18.76 25.37 -0.50
C ARG A 696 19.82 25.32 0.62
N PRO A 697 21.06 24.90 0.33
CA PRO A 697 22.15 24.93 1.30
C PRO A 697 22.44 26.31 1.88
N ASP A 698 22.77 26.34 3.16
CA ASP A 698 23.50 27.42 3.81
C ASP A 698 24.50 26.76 4.77
N SER A 699 25.78 26.71 4.39
CA SER A 699 26.83 26.07 5.19
C SER A 699 27.96 27.02 5.50
N SER A 700 28.40 27.00 6.76
CA SER A 700 29.61 27.67 7.22
C SER A 700 30.90 26.86 6.98
N LEU A 701 30.81 25.70 6.33
CA LEU A 701 31.93 24.79 6.06
C LEU A 701 32.15 24.64 4.55
N GLU A 702 33.37 24.88 4.08
CA GLU A 702 33.71 25.03 2.66
C GLU A 702 33.46 23.76 1.83
N ASP A 703 33.67 22.56 2.39
CA ASP A 703 33.41 21.26 1.74
C ASP A 703 32.00 20.69 1.98
N ARG A 704 31.10 21.43 2.67
CA ARG A 704 29.76 20.95 3.07
C ARG A 704 28.57 21.59 2.36
N ASN A 705 28.75 22.14 1.16
CA ASN A 705 27.65 22.63 0.33
C ASN A 705 27.15 21.56 -0.68
N PRO A 706 26.06 20.80 -0.39
CA PRO A 706 25.61 19.70 -1.23
C PRO A 706 24.83 20.22 -2.43
N GLN A 707 25.07 19.62 -3.60
CA GLN A 707 24.43 20.05 -4.83
C GLN A 707 22.99 19.51 -4.97
N PRO A 708 22.15 20.14 -5.81
CA PRO A 708 22.37 21.46 -6.38
C PRO A 708 22.22 22.55 -5.29
N ASP A 709 22.83 23.72 -5.48
CA ASP A 709 22.63 24.91 -4.61
C ASP A 709 21.23 25.55 -4.84
N ARG A 710 20.17 24.79 -4.54
CA ARG A 710 18.76 25.21 -4.55
C ARG A 710 17.89 24.27 -3.71
N GLU A 711 16.68 24.71 -3.44
CA GLU A 711 15.55 23.89 -2.99
C GLU A 711 15.27 22.81 -4.05
N ILE A 712 15.18 21.53 -3.65
CA ILE A 712 15.08 20.40 -4.59
C ILE A 712 13.62 20.00 -4.90
N TYR A 713 13.27 19.85 -6.18
CA TYR A 713 11.91 19.50 -6.61
C TYR A 713 11.85 18.36 -7.66
N THR A 714 12.81 18.33 -8.58
CA THR A 714 12.85 17.38 -9.70
C THR A 714 13.60 16.10 -9.34
N LEU A 715 13.41 15.04 -10.12
CA LEU A 715 14.15 13.78 -9.95
C LEU A 715 15.68 13.99 -10.03
N PHE A 716 16.13 14.90 -10.90
CA PHE A 716 17.54 15.29 -10.99
C PHE A 716 18.05 15.95 -9.71
N ASP A 717 17.26 16.85 -9.10
CA ASP A 717 17.65 17.52 -7.87
C ASP A 717 17.81 16.53 -6.71
N TYR A 718 16.83 15.62 -6.50
CA TYR A 718 16.92 14.59 -5.45
C TYR A 718 18.09 13.64 -5.66
N ARG A 719 18.31 13.17 -6.90
CA ARG A 719 19.49 12.33 -7.22
C ARG A 719 20.80 13.04 -6.89
N THR A 720 20.91 14.32 -7.25
CA THR A 720 22.12 15.11 -7.04
C THR A 720 22.34 15.44 -5.56
N ARG A 721 21.26 15.65 -4.78
CA ARG A 721 21.32 15.80 -3.33
C ARG A 721 21.79 14.52 -2.63
N LEU A 722 21.19 13.39 -2.98
CA LEU A 722 21.59 12.06 -2.47
C LEU A 722 23.04 11.72 -2.84
N GLY A 723 23.47 12.05 -4.06
CA GLY A 723 24.87 11.90 -4.49
C GLY A 723 25.84 12.76 -3.70
N SER A 724 25.51 14.03 -3.49
CA SER A 724 26.34 14.94 -2.68
C SER A 724 26.52 14.44 -1.25
N TYR A 725 25.44 14.00 -0.60
CA TYR A 725 25.51 13.40 0.74
C TYR A 725 26.36 12.12 0.73
N ARG A 726 26.21 11.29 -0.30
CA ARG A 726 27.01 10.07 -0.55
C ARG A 726 28.48 10.32 -0.91
N THR A 727 28.99 11.55 -0.85
CA THR A 727 30.45 11.82 -0.89
C THR A 727 31.12 11.80 0.50
N ASP A 728 30.33 11.80 1.58
CA ASP A 728 30.85 11.73 2.96
C ASP A 728 31.52 10.38 3.25
N ALA A 729 32.79 10.41 3.67
CA ALA A 729 33.61 9.21 3.86
C ALA A 729 33.11 8.31 5.01
N ASP A 730 32.57 8.90 6.07
CA ASP A 730 32.16 8.19 7.29
C ASP A 730 30.82 7.48 7.06
N LEU A 731 29.90 8.16 6.36
CA LEU A 731 28.68 7.56 5.82
C LEU A 731 28.97 6.41 4.87
N LEU A 732 29.92 6.59 3.93
CA LEU A 732 30.33 5.52 3.01
C LEU A 732 30.95 4.33 3.76
N ALA A 733 31.79 4.57 4.77
CA ALA A 733 32.38 3.52 5.60
C ALA A 733 31.33 2.73 6.40
N SER A 734 30.33 3.42 6.98
CA SER A 734 29.25 2.80 7.75
C SER A 734 28.30 1.97 6.89
N HIS A 735 27.98 2.46 5.68
CA HIS A 735 27.25 1.66 4.69
C HIS A 735 28.06 0.46 4.16
N ALA A 736 29.38 0.61 4.01
CA ALA A 736 30.25 -0.47 3.56
C ALA A 736 30.48 -1.57 4.61
N LYS A 737 30.29 -1.28 5.91
CA LYS A 737 30.61 -2.19 7.02
C LYS A 737 29.41 -2.91 7.66
N PHE A 738 28.20 -2.35 7.53
CA PHE A 738 26.98 -2.84 8.20
C PHE A 738 25.80 -2.99 7.25
N ALA A 739 24.80 -3.77 7.68
CA ALA A 739 23.50 -3.83 7.00
C ALA A 739 22.53 -2.82 7.64
N TRP A 740 22.01 -1.91 6.80
CA TRP A 740 21.14 -0.82 7.20
C TRP A 740 19.66 -1.18 7.05
N ILE A 741 18.83 -0.72 7.99
CA ILE A 741 17.36 -0.78 7.95
C ILE A 741 16.85 0.67 8.08
N PRO A 742 16.85 1.45 6.98
CA PRO A 742 16.44 2.85 7.02
C PRO A 742 14.93 3.02 6.82
N VAL A 743 14.40 4.14 7.28
CA VAL A 743 13.09 4.67 6.86
C VAL A 743 13.23 6.17 6.64
N TRP A 744 12.34 6.77 5.85
CA TRP A 744 12.30 8.22 5.63
C TRP A 744 11.56 8.93 6.76
N ASP A 745 11.82 10.23 6.91
CA ASP A 745 11.00 11.17 7.67
C ASP A 745 10.35 12.16 6.68
N ASP A 746 10.36 13.48 6.94
CA ASP A 746 9.83 14.48 6.03
C ASP A 746 10.86 15.05 5.07
N HIS A 747 12.09 15.34 5.51
CA HIS A 747 13.11 15.98 4.68
C HIS A 747 13.65 15.14 3.51
N GLU A 748 13.41 13.82 3.50
CA GLU A 748 13.51 13.03 2.26
C GLU A 748 12.63 13.57 1.12
N VAL A 749 11.55 14.29 1.43
CA VAL A 749 10.63 14.93 0.48
C VAL A 749 10.62 16.46 0.69
N ALA A 750 10.03 16.92 1.78
CA ALA A 750 9.89 18.33 2.16
C ALA A 750 9.39 18.48 3.61
N ASN A 751 9.97 19.43 4.35
CA ASN A 751 9.70 19.76 5.76
C ASN A 751 8.20 19.75 6.13
N ASN A 752 7.89 19.18 7.28
CA ASN A 752 6.56 18.92 7.85
C ASN A 752 5.56 18.31 6.85
N ALA A 753 6.02 17.29 6.10
CA ALA A 753 5.20 16.55 5.14
C ALA A 753 3.99 15.84 5.80
N TRP A 754 2.86 15.90 5.09
CA TRP A 754 1.67 15.07 5.32
C TRP A 754 1.18 14.50 3.97
N ARG A 755 0.00 13.86 3.91
CA ARG A 755 -0.41 13.18 2.66
C ARG A 755 -0.55 14.11 1.43
N ASN A 756 -1.04 15.34 1.62
CA ASN A 756 -1.35 16.28 0.52
C ASN A 756 -0.46 17.54 0.42
N GLY A 757 0.47 17.76 1.36
CA GLY A 757 1.34 18.94 1.36
C GLY A 757 2.52 18.87 2.34
N SER A 758 3.27 19.96 2.41
CA SER A 758 4.44 20.24 3.26
C SER A 758 4.42 21.72 3.69
N SER A 759 5.41 22.17 4.45
CA SER A 759 5.58 23.59 4.82
C SER A 759 5.66 24.57 3.66
N ASN A 760 6.17 24.12 2.50
CA ASN A 760 6.51 25.00 1.37
C ASN A 760 5.98 24.54 0.00
N SER A 761 5.21 23.45 -0.06
CA SER A 761 4.58 22.97 -1.30
C SER A 761 3.34 22.11 -1.02
N ASP A 762 2.32 22.21 -1.88
CA ASP A 762 1.06 21.45 -1.77
C ASP A 762 0.53 20.94 -3.12
N GLY A 763 -0.70 20.38 -3.10
CA GLY A 763 -1.54 20.26 -4.28
C GLY A 763 -0.98 19.36 -5.39
N ALA A 764 -0.69 19.93 -6.56
CA ALA A 764 -0.05 19.22 -7.67
C ALA A 764 1.48 19.15 -7.53
N VAL A 765 2.10 20.28 -7.18
CA VAL A 765 3.55 20.43 -7.04
C VAL A 765 4.12 19.44 -6.03
N PHE A 766 3.53 19.37 -4.83
CA PHE A 766 3.97 18.45 -3.79
C PHE A 766 3.77 16.98 -4.16
N ARG A 767 2.69 16.62 -4.88
CA ARG A 767 2.51 15.23 -5.33
C ARG A 767 3.57 14.80 -6.33
N ALA A 768 3.98 15.69 -7.24
CA ALA A 768 5.07 15.41 -8.16
C ALA A 768 6.45 15.39 -7.46
N ARG A 769 6.68 16.34 -6.53
CA ARG A 769 7.86 16.38 -5.65
C ARG A 769 8.02 15.07 -4.87
N LYS A 770 6.95 14.59 -4.22
CA LYS A 770 6.90 13.30 -3.51
C LYS A 770 7.18 12.11 -4.43
N GLN A 771 6.71 12.13 -5.68
CA GLN A 771 7.03 11.07 -6.67
C GLN A 771 8.51 11.06 -7.07
N ALA A 772 9.11 12.24 -7.30
CA ALA A 772 10.54 12.38 -7.59
C ALA A 772 11.42 11.91 -6.42
N ALA A 773 11.11 12.39 -5.21
CA ALA A 773 11.78 12.06 -3.97
C ALA A 773 11.78 10.55 -3.66
N VAL A 774 10.58 9.94 -3.62
CA VAL A 774 10.42 8.52 -3.29
C VAL A 774 11.10 7.62 -4.32
N ARG A 775 11.06 8.00 -5.61
CA ARG A 775 11.83 7.31 -6.65
C ARG A 775 13.34 7.37 -6.37
N ALA A 776 13.88 8.56 -6.11
CA ALA A 776 15.30 8.73 -5.83
C ALA A 776 15.72 7.96 -4.56
N TYR A 777 14.92 7.97 -3.50
CA TYR A 777 15.24 7.25 -2.26
C TYR A 777 15.37 5.73 -2.50
N PHE A 778 14.48 5.10 -3.27
CA PHE A 778 14.62 3.69 -3.66
C PHE A 778 15.77 3.40 -4.65
N GLU A 779 16.22 4.40 -5.43
CA GLU A 779 17.42 4.33 -6.29
C GLU A 779 18.74 4.46 -5.47
N TRP A 780 18.72 5.13 -4.31
CA TRP A 780 19.93 5.50 -3.53
C TRP A 780 20.11 4.81 -2.17
N MET A 781 19.11 4.06 -1.70
CA MET A 781 19.14 3.35 -0.41
C MET A 781 19.09 1.82 -0.60
N PRO A 782 19.70 1.04 0.33
CA PRO A 782 19.78 -0.43 0.22
C PRO A 782 18.46 -1.14 0.63
N LEU A 783 17.34 -0.69 0.06
CA LEU A 783 15.98 -1.07 0.43
C LEU A 783 15.36 -2.14 -0.48
N ARG A 784 14.44 -2.91 0.11
CA ARG A 784 13.36 -3.66 -0.58
C ARG A 784 12.10 -2.79 -0.66
N GLN A 785 11.32 -2.97 -1.73
CA GLN A 785 9.92 -2.51 -1.76
C GLN A 785 9.10 -3.42 -0.83
N ALA A 786 8.33 -2.86 0.11
CA ALA A 786 7.74 -3.63 1.21
C ALA A 786 6.39 -4.28 0.88
N ASP A 787 5.46 -3.53 0.27
CA ASP A 787 4.42 -4.12 -0.57
C ASP A 787 4.66 -3.67 -2.00
N MET A 788 4.48 -4.64 -2.87
CA MET A 788 4.73 -4.57 -4.28
C MET A 788 3.70 -3.65 -4.97
N ASP A 789 2.43 -3.77 -4.59
CA ASP A 789 1.30 -3.06 -5.20
C ASP A 789 1.04 -1.66 -4.63
N ASP A 790 1.95 -1.17 -3.79
CA ASP A 790 1.79 0.00 -2.94
C ASP A 790 3.10 0.81 -2.93
N SER A 791 3.38 1.51 -4.03
CA SER A 791 4.73 2.04 -4.32
C SER A 791 5.26 3.08 -3.32
N LEU A 792 4.39 3.64 -2.47
CA LEU A 792 4.72 4.55 -1.37
C LEU A 792 4.95 3.80 -0.04
N ARG A 793 4.88 2.46 0.00
CA ARG A 793 5.05 1.69 1.23
C ARG A 793 6.51 1.40 1.57
N ILE A 794 6.96 1.97 2.68
CA ILE A 794 8.25 1.67 3.31
C ILE A 794 8.14 0.90 4.64
N TRP A 795 7.00 0.96 5.34
CA TRP A 795 6.83 0.34 6.66
C TRP A 795 6.74 -1.19 6.58
N ARG A 796 7.56 -1.85 7.39
CA ARG A 796 7.94 -3.27 7.27
C ARG A 796 8.50 -3.80 8.59
N SER A 797 8.52 -5.12 8.77
CA SER A 797 8.94 -5.77 10.01
C SER A 797 10.01 -6.85 9.79
N PHE A 798 10.85 -7.05 10.82
CA PHE A 798 11.97 -8.00 10.83
C PHE A 798 11.94 -8.80 12.13
N SER A 799 11.96 -10.14 12.05
CA SER A 799 11.97 -11.02 13.22
C SER A 799 13.38 -11.55 13.47
N LEU A 800 14.15 -10.88 14.31
CA LEU A 800 15.54 -11.24 14.59
C LEU A 800 15.56 -12.36 15.65
N GLY A 801 15.36 -13.59 15.20
CA GLY A 801 15.23 -14.74 16.10
C GLY A 801 13.96 -14.69 16.97
N THR A 802 14.00 -15.37 18.11
CA THR A 802 13.03 -15.21 19.21
C THR A 802 13.35 -14.05 20.15
N LEU A 803 14.42 -13.30 19.88
CA LEU A 803 14.87 -12.18 20.72
C LEU A 803 13.99 -10.94 20.52
N LEU A 804 13.86 -10.44 19.29
CA LEU A 804 13.02 -9.27 19.01
C LEU A 804 12.24 -9.38 17.69
N ASP A 805 11.09 -8.73 17.63
CA ASP A 805 10.53 -8.21 16.38
C ASP A 805 10.82 -6.71 16.31
N LEU A 806 11.43 -6.28 15.20
CA LEU A 806 11.59 -4.88 14.84
C LEU A 806 10.44 -4.50 13.88
N VAL A 807 9.75 -3.40 14.15
CA VAL A 807 8.64 -2.88 13.35
C VAL A 807 8.98 -1.45 12.94
N MET A 808 9.29 -1.22 11.66
CA MET A 808 9.56 0.11 11.12
C MET A 808 8.27 0.74 10.61
N LEU A 809 7.96 1.94 11.06
CA LEU A 809 6.75 2.73 10.74
C LEU A 809 7.06 3.86 9.74
N ASP A 810 6.03 4.33 9.03
CA ASP A 810 6.00 5.60 8.32
C ASP A 810 4.99 6.53 9.01
N THR A 811 5.44 7.61 9.66
CA THR A 811 4.56 8.64 10.23
C THR A 811 4.62 9.95 9.44
N ARG A 812 4.80 9.92 8.12
CA ARG A 812 4.93 11.10 7.25
C ARG A 812 4.25 10.97 5.90
N GLN A 813 4.79 10.12 5.04
CA GLN A 813 4.63 10.28 3.59
C GLN A 813 3.37 9.63 3.07
N TYR A 814 2.91 8.53 3.69
CA TYR A 814 1.81 7.72 3.19
C TYR A 814 0.42 8.39 3.32
N ASP A 815 -0.15 8.44 4.53
CA ASP A 815 -1.55 8.84 4.76
C ASP A 815 -1.75 9.71 6.02
N ARG A 816 -0.67 10.36 6.50
CA ARG A 816 -0.69 11.30 7.63
C ARG A 816 -1.69 12.44 7.40
N ASP A 817 -2.59 12.68 8.36
CA ASP A 817 -3.46 13.86 8.38
C ASP A 817 -2.66 15.15 8.56
N LEU A 818 -3.27 16.30 8.22
CA LEU A 818 -2.67 17.64 8.32
C LEU A 818 -1.93 17.86 9.64
N THR A 819 -0.66 18.23 9.52
CA THR A 819 0.23 18.57 10.63
C THR A 819 0.40 20.09 10.78
N VAL A 820 1.14 20.52 11.81
CA VAL A 820 1.62 21.90 11.91
C VAL A 820 2.67 22.12 10.81
N LEU A 821 2.43 23.06 9.91
CA LEU A 821 3.31 23.36 8.78
C LEU A 821 4.44 24.32 9.16
N ASN A 822 4.25 25.11 10.22
CA ASN A 822 5.24 26.00 10.81
C ASN A 822 4.78 26.50 12.19
N GLY A 823 5.72 26.76 13.09
CA GLY A 823 5.45 27.17 14.48
C GLY A 823 5.99 26.18 15.50
N LEU A 824 6.01 26.59 16.77
CA LEU A 824 6.52 25.81 17.91
C LEU A 824 5.68 26.12 19.16
N ALA A 825 5.52 25.15 20.06
CA ALA A 825 4.73 25.27 21.29
C ALA A 825 3.30 25.80 21.10
N GLY A 826 2.66 25.42 19.99
CA GLY A 826 1.31 25.89 19.60
C GLY A 826 1.25 27.32 19.04
N ILE A 827 2.38 28.01 18.91
CA ILE A 827 2.48 29.39 18.41
C ILE A 827 2.99 29.40 16.96
N GLY A 828 2.26 30.10 16.09
CA GLY A 828 2.61 30.28 14.68
C GLY A 828 1.89 29.31 13.74
N GLY A 829 1.90 29.67 12.45
CA GLY A 829 1.35 28.85 11.37
C GLY A 829 -0.10 28.43 11.57
N ASN A 830 -0.41 27.21 11.13
CA ASN A 830 -1.71 26.56 11.30
C ASN A 830 -1.85 25.83 12.65
N SER A 831 -1.03 26.14 13.67
CA SER A 831 -1.11 25.48 14.99
C SER A 831 -2.51 25.53 15.60
N GLN A 832 -3.22 26.65 15.47
CA GLN A 832 -4.61 26.81 15.93
C GLN A 832 -5.66 26.04 15.11
N GLU A 833 -5.30 25.53 13.94
CA GLU A 833 -6.14 24.61 13.17
C GLU A 833 -5.92 23.19 13.66
N VAL A 834 -4.65 22.77 13.78
CA VAL A 834 -4.25 21.47 14.31
C VAL A 834 -4.78 21.23 15.73
N GLU A 835 -4.76 22.25 16.59
CA GLU A 835 -5.36 22.25 17.93
C GLU A 835 -6.80 21.68 17.94
N LYS A 836 -7.61 22.05 16.93
CA LYS A 836 -9.02 21.65 16.81
C LYS A 836 -9.20 20.21 16.28
N LEU A 837 -8.11 19.56 15.89
CA LEU A 837 -8.11 18.24 15.26
C LEU A 837 -7.56 17.14 16.18
N VAL A 838 -6.71 17.46 17.17
CA VAL A 838 -5.85 16.46 17.87
C VAL A 838 -6.61 15.31 18.53
N ASP A 839 -7.81 15.58 19.08
CA ASP A 839 -8.67 14.60 19.77
C ASP A 839 -9.77 14.00 18.87
N LEU A 840 -9.82 14.37 17.58
CA LEU A 840 -10.78 13.79 16.64
C LEU A 840 -10.53 12.29 16.50
N GLN A 841 -11.53 11.47 16.80
CA GLN A 841 -11.43 10.01 16.84
C GLN A 841 -10.90 9.38 15.54
N ASN A 842 -11.15 10.03 14.39
CA ASN A 842 -10.68 9.57 13.09
C ASN A 842 -9.31 10.16 12.65
N ARG A 843 -8.62 10.93 13.51
CA ARG A 843 -7.31 11.50 13.19
C ARG A 843 -6.21 10.43 13.27
N THR A 844 -5.29 10.46 12.32
CA THR A 844 -4.22 9.46 12.17
C THR A 844 -2.91 10.07 11.68
N ILE A 845 -1.79 9.60 12.25
CA ILE A 845 -0.42 9.97 11.84
C ILE A 845 0.16 8.97 10.83
N MET A 846 -0.43 7.77 10.71
CA MET A 846 0.05 6.66 9.87
C MET A 846 -0.92 6.26 8.75
N GLY A 847 -2.20 6.59 8.88
CA GLY A 847 -3.28 5.99 8.10
C GLY A 847 -3.76 4.66 8.71
N PHE A 848 -5.07 4.42 8.66
CA PHE A 848 -5.69 3.23 9.28
C PHE A 848 -5.13 1.89 8.75
N LYS A 849 -4.68 1.87 7.48
CA LYS A 849 -4.04 0.70 6.86
C LYS A 849 -2.74 0.30 7.55
N GLN A 850 -1.98 1.28 8.04
CA GLN A 850 -0.75 1.03 8.78
C GLN A 850 -1.01 0.83 10.27
N GLU A 851 -2.00 1.51 10.86
CA GLU A 851 -2.47 1.22 12.23
C GLU A 851 -2.87 -0.26 12.39
N GLU A 852 -3.76 -0.77 11.52
CA GLU A 852 -4.20 -2.17 11.54
C GLU A 852 -3.01 -3.13 11.43
N TRP A 853 -2.12 -2.89 10.46
CA TRP A 853 -0.91 -3.71 10.28
C TRP A 853 0.05 -3.65 11.48
N PHE A 854 0.20 -2.50 12.13
CA PHE A 854 1.07 -2.27 13.28
C PHE A 854 0.55 -3.02 14.51
N TYR A 855 -0.74 -2.92 14.79
CA TYR A 855 -1.43 -3.67 15.84
C TYR A 855 -1.33 -5.19 15.59
N ASP A 856 -1.44 -5.61 14.33
CA ASP A 856 -1.16 -6.99 13.91
C ASP A 856 0.29 -7.41 14.21
N GLN A 857 1.30 -6.56 13.94
CA GLN A 857 2.70 -6.90 14.24
C GLN A 857 2.95 -7.04 15.74
N LEU A 858 2.46 -6.09 16.55
CA LEU A 858 2.60 -6.12 18.00
C LEU A 858 1.92 -7.36 18.61
N THR A 859 0.69 -7.67 18.15
CA THR A 859 -0.07 -8.86 18.57
C THR A 859 0.65 -10.14 18.18
N GLN A 860 1.06 -10.28 16.92
CA GLN A 860 1.74 -11.49 16.43
C GLN A 860 3.12 -11.70 17.10
N SER A 861 3.82 -10.62 17.45
CA SER A 861 5.05 -10.68 18.25
C SER A 861 4.78 -11.15 19.68
N SER A 862 3.72 -10.62 20.30
CA SER A 862 3.22 -11.01 21.62
C SER A 862 2.86 -12.51 21.68
N GLU A 863 2.00 -12.97 20.76
CA GLU A 863 1.55 -14.37 20.70
C GLU A 863 2.69 -15.36 20.34
N ARG A 864 3.71 -14.89 19.61
CA ARG A 864 4.91 -15.66 19.28
C ARG A 864 5.85 -15.85 20.49
N GLY A 865 5.76 -14.99 21.50
CA GLY A 865 6.70 -14.95 22.61
C GLY A 865 8.09 -14.45 22.19
N ALA A 866 8.15 -13.43 21.34
CA ALA A 866 9.39 -12.66 21.16
C ALA A 866 9.71 -11.90 22.46
N ALA A 867 10.97 -11.86 22.89
CA ALA A 867 11.32 -11.19 24.14
C ALA A 867 11.05 -9.67 24.06
N TRP A 868 11.25 -9.03 22.90
CA TRP A 868 11.06 -7.58 22.71
C TRP A 868 10.24 -7.23 21.47
N ARG A 869 9.45 -6.16 21.56
CA ARG A 869 8.81 -5.45 20.44
C ARG A 869 9.52 -4.11 20.28
N VAL A 870 10.40 -3.97 19.29
CA VAL A 870 11.10 -2.71 19.02
C VAL A 870 10.39 -2.01 17.86
N VAL A 871 10.01 -0.75 18.04
CA VAL A 871 9.22 0.02 17.08
C VAL A 871 10.03 1.23 16.63
N GLY A 872 10.55 1.19 15.40
CA GLY A 872 11.26 2.32 14.80
C GLY A 872 10.26 3.27 14.13
N ASN A 873 10.25 4.53 14.54
CA ASN A 873 9.41 5.58 13.96
C ASN A 873 10.17 6.92 13.92
N GLN A 874 9.58 7.89 13.26
CA GLN A 874 10.18 9.17 12.96
C GLN A 874 10.11 10.12 14.17
N VAL A 875 8.90 10.35 14.68
CA VAL A 875 8.60 11.46 15.60
C VAL A 875 8.33 10.97 17.03
N ILE A 876 8.57 11.83 18.02
CA ILE A 876 8.46 11.46 19.45
C ILE A 876 7.02 11.07 19.84
N PHE A 877 6.91 9.94 20.54
CA PHE A 877 5.65 9.29 20.89
C PHE A 877 5.11 9.73 22.26
N SER A 878 5.94 9.77 23.31
CA SER A 878 5.54 10.25 24.63
C SER A 878 5.21 11.74 24.61
N ARG A 879 4.53 12.22 25.66
CA ARG A 879 4.11 13.62 25.74
C ARG A 879 5.30 14.53 26.02
N MET A 880 5.31 15.70 25.40
CA MET A 880 6.28 16.76 25.62
C MET A 880 5.58 18.11 25.75
N THR A 881 5.55 18.70 26.95
CA THR A 881 5.07 20.06 27.22
C THR A 881 6.19 20.97 27.75
N LEU A 882 6.07 22.27 27.48
CA LEU A 882 6.88 23.30 28.14
C LEU A 882 6.36 23.67 29.55
N GLY A 883 5.10 23.37 29.89
CA GLY A 883 4.47 23.78 31.15
C GLY A 883 4.33 25.30 31.38
N ILE A 884 4.72 26.14 30.41
CA ILE A 884 4.65 27.61 30.48
C ILE A 884 3.31 28.13 29.92
N LEU A 885 2.74 27.41 28.95
CA LEU A 885 1.43 27.70 28.33
C LEU A 885 0.35 26.72 28.85
N GLY A 886 0.43 26.39 30.14
CA GLY A 886 -0.27 25.24 30.71
C GLY A 886 0.25 23.92 30.13
N ASP A 887 -0.63 22.92 30.05
CA ASP A 887 -0.33 21.56 29.58
C ASP A 887 -0.09 21.42 28.05
N GLN A 888 -0.06 22.53 27.32
CA GLN A 888 0.11 22.57 25.86
C GLN A 888 1.42 21.91 25.38
N PRO A 889 1.39 21.09 24.31
CA PRO A 889 2.59 20.44 23.78
C PRO A 889 3.66 21.38 23.21
N PHE A 890 4.90 20.91 23.23
CA PHE A 890 6.08 21.56 22.66
C PHE A 890 6.08 21.49 21.13
N ASN A 891 5.78 20.32 20.55
CA ASN A 891 5.69 20.15 19.11
C ASN A 891 4.42 19.36 18.74
N ARG A 892 3.51 19.98 17.97
CA ARG A 892 2.30 19.33 17.43
C ARG A 892 2.52 18.70 16.04
N ASP A 893 3.77 18.66 15.58
CA ASP A 893 4.25 17.81 14.48
C ASP A 893 4.73 16.42 14.97
N GLN A 894 4.69 16.16 16.28
CA GLN A 894 4.96 14.85 16.91
C GLN A 894 3.63 14.17 17.30
N TRP A 895 3.65 13.02 18.00
CA TRP A 895 2.41 12.30 18.37
C TRP A 895 1.47 13.11 19.28
N ASP A 896 1.96 14.15 19.95
CA ASP A 896 1.14 15.15 20.66
C ASP A 896 0.21 15.98 19.73
N GLY A 897 0.48 15.97 18.42
CA GLY A 897 -0.44 16.46 17.39
C GLY A 897 -1.54 15.47 17.00
N TYR A 898 -1.51 14.23 17.51
CA TYR A 898 -2.33 13.10 17.05
C TYR A 898 -2.82 12.25 18.25
N LEU A 899 -3.28 12.92 19.31
CA LEU A 899 -3.65 12.33 20.60
C LEU A 899 -4.62 11.15 20.46
N ALA A 900 -5.66 11.28 19.63
CA ALA A 900 -6.60 10.17 19.37
C ALA A 900 -5.92 8.93 18.76
N ASN A 901 -4.87 9.09 17.95
CA ASN A 901 -4.09 7.96 17.42
C ASN A 901 -3.20 7.35 18.50
N ARG A 902 -2.55 8.17 19.34
CA ARG A 902 -1.72 7.69 20.45
C ARG A 902 -2.54 6.90 21.47
N ASP A 903 -3.73 7.39 21.81
CA ASP A 903 -4.70 6.67 22.65
C ASP A 903 -5.05 5.29 22.07
N ARG A 904 -5.23 5.15 20.75
CA ARG A 904 -5.46 3.83 20.12
C ARG A 904 -4.25 2.90 20.24
N VAL A 905 -3.02 3.42 20.17
CA VAL A 905 -1.80 2.61 20.39
C VAL A 905 -1.74 2.11 21.84
N TYR A 906 -1.94 2.99 22.83
CA TYR A 906 -1.96 2.59 24.24
C TYR A 906 -3.11 1.63 24.58
N GLN A 907 -4.31 1.87 24.05
CA GLN A 907 -5.47 0.97 24.20
C GLN A 907 -5.15 -0.43 23.64
N HIS A 908 -4.52 -0.52 22.47
CA HIS A 908 -4.12 -1.80 21.89
C HIS A 908 -3.07 -2.54 22.74
N LEU A 909 -2.07 -1.83 23.27
CA LEU A 909 -1.09 -2.40 24.20
C LEU A 909 -1.76 -2.91 25.49
N ALA A 910 -2.76 -2.19 26.01
CA ALA A 910 -3.52 -2.57 27.20
C ALA A 910 -4.40 -3.81 26.99
N ASP A 911 -5.23 -3.82 25.94
CA ASP A 911 -6.17 -4.92 25.66
C ASP A 911 -5.45 -6.21 25.26
N GLY A 912 -4.41 -6.08 24.43
CA GLY A 912 -3.54 -7.20 24.04
C GLY A 912 -2.57 -7.65 25.15
N LYS A 913 -2.48 -6.90 26.26
CA LYS A 913 -1.51 -7.08 27.35
C LYS A 913 -0.07 -7.20 26.83
N ILE A 914 0.26 -6.34 25.88
CA ILE A 914 1.51 -6.34 25.13
C ILE A 914 2.57 -5.67 25.99
N ASN A 915 3.62 -6.43 26.28
CA ASN A 915 4.73 -6.06 27.16
C ASN A 915 6.04 -5.90 26.36
N ASN A 916 7.11 -5.42 27.01
CA ASN A 916 8.45 -5.30 26.44
C ASN A 916 8.48 -4.52 25.11
N THR A 917 7.68 -3.46 25.04
CA THR A 917 7.64 -2.52 23.91
C THR A 917 8.71 -1.45 24.09
N VAL A 918 9.50 -1.19 23.06
CA VAL A 918 10.44 -0.06 23.03
C VAL A 918 10.18 0.75 21.76
N MET A 919 9.84 2.03 21.93
CA MET A 919 9.68 2.99 20.85
C MET A 919 11.02 3.67 20.56
N LEU A 920 11.40 3.80 19.30
CA LEU A 920 12.58 4.54 18.85
C LEU A 920 12.13 5.72 17.97
N SER A 921 12.70 6.89 18.20
CA SER A 921 12.30 8.16 17.57
C SER A 921 13.50 9.01 17.16
N GLY A 922 13.34 9.89 16.18
CA GLY A 922 14.30 10.88 15.68
C GLY A 922 13.71 12.30 15.73
N ASP A 923 13.59 12.96 14.56
CA ASP A 923 12.91 14.25 14.29
C ASP A 923 13.42 15.45 15.10
N SER A 924 13.26 15.40 16.42
CA SER A 924 13.40 16.49 17.38
C SER A 924 14.78 17.16 17.50
N HIS A 925 15.79 16.66 16.80
CA HIS A 925 17.19 17.06 16.92
C HIS A 925 17.70 17.13 18.39
N ALA A 926 17.27 16.23 19.26
CA ALA A 926 17.69 16.18 20.67
C ALA A 926 17.53 14.77 21.24
N ALA A 927 18.23 14.45 22.34
CA ALA A 927 18.09 13.15 22.99
C ALA A 927 16.99 13.18 24.06
N TRP A 928 16.13 12.16 24.09
CA TRP A 928 15.05 12.02 25.07
C TRP A 928 14.87 10.55 25.46
N VAL A 929 14.71 10.29 26.75
CA VAL A 929 14.45 8.93 27.27
C VAL A 929 13.32 9.00 28.28
N SER A 930 12.24 8.29 27.99
CA SER A 930 10.95 8.36 28.69
C SER A 930 10.37 6.98 28.94
N ASP A 931 9.58 6.82 30.00
CA ASP A 931 8.66 5.67 30.06
C ASP A 931 7.45 5.89 29.13
N LEU A 932 6.83 4.82 28.63
CA LEU A 932 5.60 4.90 27.83
C LEU A 932 4.39 4.96 28.76
N ALA A 933 4.10 6.14 29.31
CA ALA A 933 3.00 6.39 30.25
C ALA A 933 1.73 6.89 29.57
N TRP A 934 0.58 6.26 29.84
CA TRP A 934 -0.71 6.71 29.32
C TRP A 934 -1.40 7.70 30.26
N LEU A 935 -0.80 8.89 30.38
CA LEU A 935 -1.20 9.94 31.33
C LEU A 935 -2.70 10.27 31.24
N GLY A 936 -3.34 10.41 32.41
CA GLY A 936 -4.77 10.74 32.52
C GLY A 936 -5.74 9.63 32.10
N LYS A 937 -5.23 8.45 31.69
CA LYS A 937 -6.03 7.27 31.30
C LYS A 937 -5.66 6.03 32.13
N ARG A 938 -4.41 5.93 32.55
CA ARG A 938 -3.86 4.92 33.48
C ARG A 938 -3.02 5.61 34.55
N ASP A 939 -3.10 5.14 35.79
CA ASP A 939 -2.22 5.61 36.87
C ASP A 939 -0.76 5.31 36.52
N TYR A 940 0.11 6.30 36.71
CA TYR A 940 1.56 6.21 36.48
C TYR A 940 2.32 6.94 37.60
N ASP A 941 3.36 6.30 38.14
CA ASP A 941 4.27 6.88 39.13
C ASP A 941 5.63 7.14 38.50
N GLU A 942 6.00 8.42 38.35
CA GLU A 942 7.29 8.80 37.78
C GLU A 942 8.51 8.32 38.58
N THR A 943 8.33 8.09 39.88
CA THR A 943 9.40 7.67 40.80
C THR A 943 9.78 6.22 40.55
N THR A 944 8.80 5.32 40.48
CA THR A 944 9.01 3.87 40.33
C THR A 944 8.87 3.36 38.89
N GLY A 945 8.28 4.16 38.00
CA GLY A 945 7.89 3.78 36.64
C GLY A 945 6.70 2.81 36.57
N GLU A 946 6.03 2.53 37.69
CA GLU A 946 4.81 1.72 37.69
C GLU A 946 3.72 2.39 36.86
N GLY A 947 2.95 1.60 36.12
CA GLY A 947 1.92 2.09 35.20
C GLY A 947 2.35 2.26 33.74
N ALA A 948 3.65 2.15 33.43
CA ALA A 948 4.16 2.21 32.06
C ALA A 948 3.75 1.00 31.18
N PHE A 949 3.93 1.15 29.86
CA PHE A 949 3.72 0.12 28.83
C PHE A 949 5.00 -0.30 28.09
N GLY A 950 6.13 0.32 28.44
CA GLY A 950 7.40 0.20 27.74
C GLY A 950 8.25 1.45 27.92
N VAL A 951 9.22 1.65 27.03
CA VAL A 951 10.17 2.78 27.07
C VAL A 951 10.28 3.44 25.69
N GLU A 952 10.48 4.75 25.66
CA GLU A 952 10.90 5.48 24.45
C GLU A 952 12.38 5.88 24.55
N LEU A 953 13.11 5.67 23.45
CA LEU A 953 14.49 6.09 23.23
C LEU A 953 14.53 6.97 21.98
N ALA A 954 14.48 8.28 22.15
CA ALA A 954 14.57 9.25 21.05
C ALA A 954 16.02 9.72 20.87
N GLY A 955 16.53 9.57 19.65
CA GLY A 955 17.90 9.91 19.28
C GLY A 955 18.08 11.40 18.97
N THR A 956 19.26 11.91 19.33
CA THR A 956 19.72 13.21 18.81
C THR A 956 20.13 13.09 17.34
N ALA A 957 20.26 14.24 16.66
CA ALA A 957 20.66 14.31 15.27
C ALA A 957 22.14 13.97 15.06
N VAL A 958 22.46 13.31 13.93
CA VAL A 958 23.84 13.07 13.48
C VAL A 958 24.62 14.37 13.32
N SER A 959 23.99 15.40 12.72
CA SER A 959 24.61 16.72 12.53
C SER A 959 23.63 17.90 12.64
N SER A 960 22.33 17.70 12.37
CA SER A 960 21.35 18.80 12.34
C SER A 960 21.28 19.58 13.65
N SER A 961 21.20 20.92 13.57
CA SER A 961 21.14 21.80 14.75
C SER A 961 19.93 21.54 15.65
N SER A 962 20.13 21.67 16.96
CA SER A 962 19.10 21.60 18.01
C SER A 962 17.87 22.47 17.67
N PRO A 963 16.62 22.07 18.03
CA PRO A 963 15.39 22.75 17.57
C PRO A 963 15.19 24.15 18.15
N ILE A 964 16.10 24.58 19.03
CA ILE A 964 16.17 25.88 19.69
C ILE A 964 17.44 26.67 19.28
N GLY A 965 18.09 26.23 18.20
CA GLY A 965 19.35 26.79 17.69
C GLY A 965 20.59 26.34 18.47
N ALA A 966 21.75 26.88 18.09
CA ALA A 966 23.05 26.60 18.71
C ALA A 966 23.19 27.25 20.11
N LEU A 967 22.42 26.77 21.09
CA LEU A 967 22.53 27.24 22.47
C LEU A 967 23.84 26.77 23.13
N PRO A 968 24.56 27.65 23.85
CA PRO A 968 25.65 27.22 24.74
C PRO A 968 25.15 26.22 25.80
N LYS A 969 25.97 25.23 26.16
CA LYS A 969 25.64 24.19 27.18
C LYS A 969 25.13 24.77 28.50
N LEU A 970 25.62 25.96 28.88
CA LEU A 970 25.18 26.75 30.05
C LEU A 970 23.68 27.10 30.04
N LEU A 971 23.07 27.24 28.87
CA LEU A 971 21.62 27.50 28.70
C LEU A 971 20.84 26.23 28.36
N ALA A 972 21.47 25.27 27.67
CA ALA A 972 20.85 23.99 27.33
C ALA A 972 20.50 23.16 28.59
N ASN A 973 21.45 22.94 29.51
CA ASN A 973 21.22 22.09 30.69
C ASN A 973 20.08 22.60 31.60
N PRO A 974 19.94 23.91 31.94
CA PRO A 974 18.79 24.41 32.68
C PRO A 974 17.44 24.21 31.98
N LEU A 975 17.40 24.30 30.64
CA LEU A 975 16.18 24.04 29.87
C LEU A 975 15.84 22.55 29.81
N SER A 976 16.85 21.67 29.67
CA SER A 976 16.67 20.23 29.86
C SER A 976 16.11 19.90 31.24
N GLN A 977 16.63 20.54 32.29
CA GLN A 977 16.13 20.36 33.66
C GLN A 977 14.69 20.86 33.84
N TRP A 978 14.32 21.96 33.18
CA TRP A 978 12.94 22.43 33.14
C TRP A 978 12.03 21.42 32.42
N LEU A 979 12.39 20.93 31.24
CA LEU A 979 11.62 19.93 30.49
C LEU A 979 11.38 18.65 31.31
N VAL A 980 12.42 18.11 31.95
CA VAL A 980 12.34 16.95 32.86
C VAL A 980 11.42 17.23 34.07
N SER A 981 11.34 18.49 34.53
CA SER A 981 10.44 18.89 35.62
C SER A 981 8.97 19.10 35.22
N LYS A 982 8.65 19.12 33.91
CA LYS A 982 7.29 19.33 33.38
C LYS A 982 6.64 18.09 32.77
N ASN A 983 7.44 17.06 32.49
CA ASN A 983 6.97 15.84 31.84
C ASN A 983 7.23 14.67 32.80
N PRO A 984 6.21 14.09 33.45
CA PRO A 984 6.40 13.06 34.47
C PRO A 984 7.04 11.78 33.90
N GLU A 985 6.74 11.43 32.64
CA GLU A 985 7.32 10.26 31.97
C GLU A 985 8.78 10.45 31.53
N LEU A 986 9.21 11.69 31.25
CA LEU A 986 10.55 12.02 30.76
C LEU A 986 11.60 11.84 31.87
N GLN A 987 12.52 10.89 31.67
CA GLN A 987 13.53 10.51 32.65
C GLN A 987 14.90 11.13 32.37
N TRP A 988 15.27 11.31 31.10
CA TRP A 988 16.48 12.05 30.70
C TRP A 988 16.27 12.82 29.41
N GLN A 989 16.96 13.95 29.27
CA GLN A 989 16.84 14.84 28.13
C GLN A 989 18.15 15.62 27.92
N ASP A 990 18.68 15.69 26.69
CA ASP A 990 19.79 16.57 26.30
C ASP A 990 19.49 17.35 25.01
N LEU A 991 19.62 18.69 25.07
CA LEU A 991 19.37 19.62 23.95
C LEU A 991 20.64 20.04 23.19
N PHE A 992 21.82 19.61 23.63
CA PHE A 992 23.10 20.18 23.22
C PHE A 992 23.84 19.28 22.24
N TYR A 993 24.17 18.05 22.64
CA TYR A 993 25.05 17.19 21.87
C TYR A 993 24.38 16.65 20.60
N ARG A 994 25.13 16.61 19.51
CA ARG A 994 24.82 15.83 18.30
C ARG A 994 25.39 14.42 18.47
N GLY A 995 24.98 13.45 17.65
CA GLY A 995 25.48 12.09 17.74
C GLY A 995 24.42 11.03 17.46
N TYR A 996 24.36 10.02 18.32
CA TYR A 996 23.60 8.78 18.06
C TYR A 996 23.46 7.95 19.35
N PHE A 997 22.83 6.77 19.26
CA PHE A 997 22.87 5.79 20.34
C PHE A 997 23.08 4.36 19.85
N GLU A 998 23.68 3.52 20.69
CA GLU A 998 23.79 2.08 20.48
C GLU A 998 22.84 1.33 21.42
N MET A 999 22.18 0.27 20.93
CA MET A 999 21.38 -0.66 21.74
C MET A 999 22.00 -2.04 21.74
N SER A 1000 22.31 -2.59 22.91
CA SER A 1000 22.70 -3.99 23.14
C SER A 1000 21.49 -4.76 23.67
N ILE A 1001 20.87 -5.58 22.82
CA ILE A 1001 19.58 -6.25 23.11
C ILE A 1001 19.85 -7.71 23.49
N GLY A 1002 19.56 -8.09 24.74
CA GLY A 1002 19.64 -9.45 25.26
C GLY A 1002 18.28 -10.00 25.73
N TYR A 1003 18.22 -11.27 26.13
CA TYR A 1003 16.97 -11.87 26.62
C TYR A 1003 16.55 -11.35 28.01
N GLU A 1004 17.49 -10.92 28.84
CA GLU A 1004 17.20 -10.44 30.21
C GLU A 1004 16.99 -8.92 30.26
N ALA A 1005 17.65 -8.15 29.39
CA ALA A 1005 17.55 -6.70 29.33
C ALA A 1005 17.98 -6.11 27.97
N ILE A 1006 17.60 -4.85 27.73
CA ILE A 1006 18.21 -3.96 26.73
C ILE A 1006 19.06 -2.93 27.46
N GLU A 1007 20.30 -2.75 27.01
CA GLU A 1007 21.16 -1.63 27.39
C GLU A 1007 21.24 -0.63 26.22
N ALA A 1008 21.01 0.65 26.48
CA ALA A 1008 21.05 1.74 25.49
C ALA A 1008 22.07 2.81 25.89
N ASN A 1009 23.09 3.01 25.06
CA ASN A 1009 24.21 3.93 25.29
C ASN A 1009 24.14 5.12 24.34
N PHE A 1010 23.96 6.33 24.88
CA PHE A 1010 23.85 7.57 24.10
C PHE A 1010 25.20 8.26 23.99
N TYR A 1011 25.64 8.55 22.76
CA TYR A 1011 26.94 9.12 22.44
C TYR A 1011 26.80 10.52 21.85
N GLY A 1012 27.53 11.47 22.44
CA GLY A 1012 27.60 12.86 22.01
C GLY A 1012 28.93 13.19 21.34
N ILE A 1013 28.87 13.77 20.13
CA ILE A 1013 30.02 14.34 19.43
C ILE A 1013 30.31 15.73 20.03
N PRO A 1014 31.56 16.04 20.44
CA PRO A 1014 31.88 17.33 21.09
C PRO A 1014 31.64 18.56 20.20
N ASP A 1015 31.99 18.45 18.91
CA ASP A 1015 31.72 19.44 17.86
C ASP A 1015 31.57 18.71 16.51
N VAL A 1016 30.50 18.99 15.77
CA VAL A 1016 30.27 18.44 14.42
C VAL A 1016 30.85 19.32 13.30
N LYS A 1017 31.30 20.54 13.62
CA LYS A 1017 32.00 21.43 12.69
C LYS A 1017 33.47 21.05 12.47
N VAL A 1018 33.96 19.99 13.13
CA VAL A 1018 35.32 19.46 13.03
C VAL A 1018 35.26 17.93 12.80
N LYS A 1019 36.08 17.39 11.89
CA LYS A 1019 36.24 15.93 11.73
C LYS A 1019 37.01 15.38 12.93
N SER A 1020 36.40 14.51 13.73
CA SER A 1020 37.07 13.82 14.84
C SER A 1020 36.40 12.48 15.17
N ASP A 1021 37.21 11.54 15.67
CA ASP A 1021 36.76 10.27 16.29
C ASP A 1021 36.24 10.46 17.73
N ASP A 1022 36.32 11.67 18.28
CA ASP A 1022 35.92 11.95 19.67
C ASP A 1022 34.42 11.74 19.90
N GLU A 1023 34.08 10.91 20.89
CA GLU A 1023 32.73 10.83 21.45
C GLU A 1023 32.70 10.79 22.98
N ILE A 1024 31.61 11.31 23.51
CA ILE A 1024 31.30 11.33 24.93
C ILE A 1024 30.11 10.41 25.15
N LEU A 1025 30.31 9.26 25.81
CA LEU A 1025 29.18 8.51 26.39
C LEU A 1025 28.46 9.44 27.39
N LEU A 1026 27.26 9.88 27.02
CA LEU A 1026 26.45 10.87 27.76
C LEU A 1026 25.68 10.21 28.89
N ALA A 1027 25.01 9.09 28.60
CA ALA A 1027 24.21 8.32 29.53
C ALA A 1027 24.02 6.88 29.02
N THR A 1028 23.79 5.96 29.97
CA THR A 1028 23.47 4.55 29.72
C THR A 1028 22.14 4.24 30.39
N PHE A 1029 21.21 3.60 29.68
CA PHE A 1029 19.91 3.20 30.20
C PHE A 1029 19.72 1.69 30.09
N LEU A 1030 19.06 1.10 31.09
CA LEU A 1030 18.77 -0.33 31.14
C LEU A 1030 17.25 -0.52 31.19
N ILE A 1031 16.74 -1.47 30.41
CA ILE A 1031 15.33 -1.85 30.34
C ILE A 1031 15.27 -3.36 30.63
N ASN A 1032 14.76 -3.76 31.77
CA ASN A 1032 14.70 -5.17 32.17
C ASN A 1032 13.50 -5.89 31.52
N ASN A 1033 13.68 -7.16 31.15
CA ASN A 1033 12.62 -7.99 30.59
C ASN A 1033 11.46 -8.14 31.59
N GLY A 1034 10.25 -7.77 31.16
CA GLY A 1034 9.02 -7.90 31.93
C GLY A 1034 8.64 -6.66 32.75
N GLU A 1035 9.56 -5.71 32.99
CA GLU A 1035 9.29 -4.53 33.82
C GLU A 1035 8.51 -3.42 33.08
N ASN A 1036 8.61 -3.33 31.75
CA ASN A 1036 7.93 -2.34 30.90
C ASN A 1036 8.26 -0.87 31.21
N LYS A 1037 9.46 -0.62 31.76
CA LYS A 1037 9.92 0.69 32.21
C LYS A 1037 11.45 0.74 32.26
N LEU A 1038 12.00 1.94 32.42
CA LEU A 1038 13.41 2.16 32.69
C LEU A 1038 13.79 1.65 34.09
N ALA A 1039 14.89 0.88 34.15
CA ALA A 1039 15.43 0.35 35.40
C ALA A 1039 15.96 1.48 36.29
N ARG A 1040 15.66 1.40 37.59
CA ARG A 1040 15.88 2.45 38.59
C ARG A 1040 16.65 1.92 39.79
N ASN A 1041 17.97 1.77 39.67
CA ASN A 1041 18.82 1.24 40.75
C ASN A 1041 20.12 2.04 40.91
N PRO A 1042 20.22 3.00 41.85
CA PRO A 1042 19.16 3.48 42.74
C PRO A 1042 18.15 4.44 42.05
N THR A 1043 18.45 4.86 40.82
CA THR A 1043 17.58 5.69 39.97
C THR A 1043 17.92 5.40 38.49
N VAL A 1044 17.23 6.05 37.55
CA VAL A 1044 17.49 5.92 36.11
C VAL A 1044 18.95 6.23 35.75
N GLY A 1045 19.52 5.45 34.82
CA GLY A 1045 20.88 5.62 34.32
C GLY A 1045 21.98 5.62 35.39
N GLY A 1046 21.77 4.90 36.51
CA GLY A 1046 22.72 4.90 37.64
C GLY A 1046 22.84 6.26 38.36
N GLY A 1047 21.96 7.23 38.04
CA GLY A 1047 21.94 8.56 38.64
C GLY A 1047 22.99 9.55 38.13
N ARG A 1048 23.68 9.27 37.02
CA ARG A 1048 24.64 10.19 36.39
C ARG A 1048 24.51 10.25 34.88
N ALA A 1049 24.62 11.45 34.33
CA ALA A 1049 24.83 11.71 32.90
C ALA A 1049 25.93 12.79 32.73
N LYS A 1050 26.47 12.97 31.52
CA LYS A 1050 27.44 14.05 31.18
C LYS A 1050 26.82 15.18 30.34
N GLY A 1051 25.53 15.05 30.03
CA GLY A 1051 24.75 16.00 29.23
C GLY A 1051 23.33 16.16 29.75
N GLY A 1052 22.76 17.34 29.50
CA GLY A 1052 21.33 17.59 29.65
C GLY A 1052 20.85 17.66 31.09
N ALA A 1053 19.81 16.88 31.40
CA ALA A 1053 19.27 16.70 32.75
C ALA A 1053 18.69 15.29 32.94
N LEU A 1054 18.90 14.71 34.13
CA LEU A 1054 18.49 13.36 34.52
C LEU A 1054 17.54 13.42 35.73
N LYS A 1055 16.34 12.85 35.62
CA LYS A 1055 15.33 12.85 36.69
C LYS A 1055 15.88 12.13 37.93
N ASN A 1056 15.79 12.79 39.08
CA ASN A 1056 16.32 12.30 40.36
C ASN A 1056 17.80 11.87 40.32
N GLY A 1057 18.59 12.43 39.39
CA GLY A 1057 20.00 12.14 39.20
C GLY A 1057 20.87 13.39 39.20
N LYS A 1058 22.11 13.26 38.72
CA LYS A 1058 23.07 14.35 38.52
C LYS A 1058 23.57 14.40 37.09
N VAL A 1059 24.06 15.58 36.70
CA VAL A 1059 24.82 15.77 35.47
C VAL A 1059 26.22 16.26 35.85
N ASP A 1060 27.24 15.62 35.29
CA ASP A 1060 28.67 15.86 35.52
C ASP A 1060 29.25 17.00 34.65
#